data_AF-K1Q539-F1
#
_entry.id   AF-K1Q539-F1
#
_cell.length_a   1.000
_cell.length_b   1.000
_cell.length_c   1.000
_cell.angle_alpha   90.00
_cell.angle_beta   90.00
_cell.angle_gamma   90.00
#
_symmetry.space_group_name_H-M   'P 1'
#
loop_
_entity.id
_entity.type
_entity.pdbx_description
1 polymer ?
#
loop_
_entity_poly.entity_id
_entity_poly.type
_entity_poly.pdbx_seq_one_letter_code
_entity_poly.pdbx_strand_id
1 'polypeptide(L)'
;MAFRDKSASSILPYTCVYIDAEFADIFGAASRCLKCCGNREQAVQELKQMWTTPTNQNFVLPCLSVRTGLDLFLQVKNYPPGSEVIMSAINIPDMVYIIKHHGLKVVPWDVDIERTSPKLDQLKPLITDKTVAILVAHIYGKLVEMDSIIDIARERNIFVIEDCAESFCGFDWLGNPRTDLALFSFGVIKPSTAFGGAVAKIRDDELYEKMSRRNSAYPVQKQREYFKKLTKYFLVYLLLDCPQVVKPAMWLTRTLNIDHKQYVIKMLRGFPSDMVLRIRQQPSAALLYTLLHRLKNFKPAEFKTSNIKGEYVRERLPDCVTLVGGECSVNNYWLYPILVENPDTIVKILNAMGIDAYRGATQLNIIEPEKWNPHLDYFAPLIHYYPHEARYLIDHVVYLPVNKSVPFHVLDQICKGLEVAIKISRNGRSVSVRPHSKLVEDISGKALGKIKIGTTDDTGVHRLNRLYCMAFFIVLTLFASAKQFVGEPISCWCPAQFKKFHVAYANAYCWIKNTYLVPFEQVLPEEHKEREEMEIMYYQWVPVIFAFQAFLFFLPRMFWKHWNGYSGFDLKKVLKIAEDATYESPDERKEKVGYLAIFVDRWIDVRDSIVSKSKTKTKIKAACANGGFHHGNFMSVFYIFTDFLYFANSLGQIFLLEAILGNNFLRVGPDFIKLMFESKKWEDMSRFPLVTYCDFDIRQLSNLQRWTVQCSLPVNLFNEKLFVVIWFLLFGMTLLNGLHFIWSAIIFCLPWRQHEYVKKYLSLTGPMFYNSSGTARQKDLVDKFVERYLKRDGVFVIWMVSANTSQVLASELVDALWLNYCKKPAIQSYMNLNEDEIQC
;
A
#
# COMPACT_ATOMS: atom_id res chain seq x y z
N MET A 1 -13.64 16.38 -37.46
CA MET A 1 -12.66 15.36 -37.90
C MET A 1 -12.17 14.59 -36.69
N ALA A 2 -12.05 13.27 -36.83
CA ALA A 2 -12.04 12.29 -35.76
C ALA A 2 -10.71 12.20 -34.97
N PHE A 3 -10.80 12.19 -33.64
CA PHE A 3 -9.87 11.48 -32.76
C PHE A 3 -10.68 10.69 -31.74
N ARG A 4 -11.06 9.46 -32.13
CA ARG A 4 -11.36 8.38 -31.18
C ARG A 4 -10.00 7.88 -30.67
N ASP A 5 -9.51 8.42 -29.57
CA ASP A 5 -8.37 7.80 -28.88
C ASP A 5 -8.85 7.11 -27.60
N LYS A 6 -8.40 5.86 -27.43
CA LYS A 6 -8.86 4.86 -26.45
C LYS A 6 -8.29 5.11 -25.04
N SER A 7 -8.00 6.35 -24.65
CA SER A 7 -7.23 6.67 -23.45
C SER A 7 -8.07 7.12 -22.24
N ALA A 8 -9.28 6.58 -22.05
CA ALA A 8 -10.07 6.82 -20.85
C ALA A 8 -9.51 6.02 -19.65
N SER A 9 -8.68 6.73 -18.87
CA SER A 9 -8.28 6.53 -17.46
C SER A 9 -7.63 5.20 -17.06
N SER A 10 -6.42 4.92 -17.53
CA SER A 10 -5.49 4.04 -16.81
C SER A 10 -4.75 4.85 -15.75
N ILE A 11 -4.94 4.53 -14.47
CA ILE A 11 -4.09 5.06 -13.39
C ILE A 11 -2.64 4.74 -13.71
N LEU A 12 -1.79 5.78 -13.75
CA LEU A 12 -0.35 5.63 -13.91
C LEU A 12 0.24 5.22 -12.55
N PRO A 13 0.90 4.06 -12.46
CA PRO A 13 1.38 3.54 -11.19
C PRO A 13 2.76 4.13 -10.82
N TYR A 14 2.94 5.43 -11.01
CA TYR A 14 4.19 6.15 -10.78
C TYR A 14 3.91 7.39 -9.94
N THR A 15 4.64 7.52 -8.85
CA THR A 15 4.49 8.59 -7.85
C THR A 15 5.54 9.69 -8.04
N CYS A 16 5.27 10.89 -7.50
CA CYS A 16 6.23 12.00 -7.49
C CYS A 16 7.51 11.71 -6.69
N VAL A 17 7.39 10.85 -5.67
CA VAL A 17 8.47 10.49 -4.77
C VAL A 17 8.67 8.99 -4.84
N TYR A 18 9.92 8.55 -4.86
CA TYR A 18 10.29 7.15 -4.98
C TYR A 18 11.47 6.87 -4.05
N ILE A 19 11.73 5.59 -3.76
CA ILE A 19 12.82 5.14 -2.91
C ILE A 19 13.88 4.50 -3.81
N ASP A 20 15.05 5.11 -3.86
CA ASP A 20 16.15 4.65 -4.70
C ASP A 20 16.90 3.43 -4.09
N ALA A 21 16.20 2.29 -4.03
CA ALA A 21 16.71 1.01 -3.53
C ALA A 21 15.93 -0.17 -4.14
N GLU A 22 16.55 -1.34 -4.19
CA GLU A 22 15.91 -2.58 -4.59
C GLU A 22 15.48 -3.42 -3.37
N PHE A 23 14.64 -4.44 -3.57
CA PHE A 23 14.28 -5.37 -2.49
C PHE A 23 15.52 -6.00 -1.85
N ALA A 24 16.54 -6.34 -2.65
CA ALA A 24 17.79 -6.90 -2.15
C ALA A 24 18.52 -5.97 -1.18
N ASP A 25 18.46 -4.65 -1.39
CA ASP A 25 19.06 -3.66 -0.50
C ASP A 25 18.34 -3.63 0.85
N ILE A 26 17.00 -3.63 0.85
CA ILE A 26 16.19 -3.59 2.07
C ILE A 26 16.39 -4.84 2.90
N PHE A 27 16.29 -6.03 2.28
CA PHE A 27 16.52 -7.30 2.96
C PHE A 27 17.97 -7.46 3.40
N GLY A 28 18.92 -6.98 2.59
CA GLY A 28 20.34 -6.94 2.94
C GLY A 28 20.61 -6.05 4.14
N ALA A 29 19.99 -4.87 4.23
CA ALA A 29 20.09 -3.98 5.38
C ALA A 29 19.44 -4.60 6.63
N ALA A 30 18.28 -5.24 6.48
CA ALA A 30 17.58 -5.93 7.56
C ALA A 30 18.39 -7.12 8.09
N SER A 31 19.00 -7.91 7.21
CA SER A 31 19.89 -9.02 7.57
C SER A 31 21.11 -8.54 8.34
N ARG A 32 21.69 -7.39 7.95
CA ARG A 32 22.78 -6.74 8.68
C ARG A 32 22.38 -6.30 10.09
N CYS A 33 21.13 -5.92 10.34
CA CYS A 33 20.69 -5.64 11.70
C CYS A 33 20.55 -6.89 12.60
N LEU A 34 20.38 -8.07 11.99
CA LEU A 34 20.16 -9.34 12.68
C LEU A 34 21.46 -10.10 12.92
N LYS A 35 22.37 -10.09 11.93
CA LYS A 35 23.74 -10.56 12.11
C LYS A 35 24.50 -9.49 12.89
N CYS A 36 25.18 -9.82 13.97
CA CYS A 36 26.08 -8.87 14.64
C CYS A 36 27.06 -8.29 13.61
N CYS A 37 26.81 -7.07 13.12
CA CYS A 37 27.65 -6.43 12.12
C CYS A 37 29.08 -6.26 12.63
N GLY A 38 30.03 -6.43 11.71
CA GLY A 38 31.47 -6.31 11.96
C GLY A 38 31.91 -4.94 12.48
N ASN A 39 33.23 -4.72 12.56
CA ASN A 39 33.80 -3.55 13.21
C ASN A 39 33.26 -2.23 12.62
N ARG A 40 32.70 -1.36 13.48
CA ARG A 40 32.18 -0.03 13.12
C ARG A 40 33.30 0.89 12.59
N GLU A 41 34.47 0.84 13.20
CA GLU A 41 35.61 1.66 12.80
C GLU A 41 36.04 1.35 11.37
N GLN A 42 36.04 0.07 10.99
CA GLN A 42 36.36 -0.35 9.63
C GLN A 42 35.43 0.31 8.60
N ALA A 43 34.10 0.24 8.82
CA ALA A 43 33.14 0.86 7.91
C ALA A 43 33.33 2.39 7.82
N VAL A 44 33.67 3.05 8.93
CA VAL A 44 33.99 4.49 8.94
C VAL A 44 35.25 4.78 8.14
N GLN A 45 36.32 4.00 8.29
CA GLN A 45 37.56 4.20 7.54
C GLN A 45 37.37 3.99 6.03
N GLU A 46 36.61 2.96 5.63
CA GLU A 46 36.29 2.74 4.22
C GLU A 46 35.43 3.88 3.63
N LEU A 47 34.49 4.43 4.40
CA LEU A 47 33.75 5.63 3.98
C LEU A 47 34.68 6.85 3.84
N LYS A 48 35.62 7.05 4.77
CA LYS A 48 36.60 8.15 4.66
C LYS A 48 37.43 8.04 3.39
N GLN A 49 38.00 6.85 3.13
CA GLN A 49 38.81 6.60 1.94
C GLN A 49 38.02 6.86 0.64
N MET A 50 36.77 6.39 0.59
CA MET A 50 35.90 6.56 -0.58
C MET A 50 35.52 8.01 -0.88
N TRP A 51 35.34 8.83 0.16
CA TRP A 51 34.92 10.23 0.05
C TRP A 51 36.09 11.22 -0.04
N THR A 52 37.32 10.72 0.00
CA THR A 52 38.53 11.51 -0.25
C THR A 52 38.97 11.31 -1.69
N THR A 53 38.70 12.30 -2.54
CA THR A 53 39.04 12.28 -3.97
C THR A 53 40.17 13.28 -4.26
N PRO A 54 40.91 13.12 -5.37
CA PRO A 54 41.93 14.10 -5.77
C PRO A 54 41.40 15.53 -5.88
N THR A 55 40.13 15.70 -6.24
CA THR A 55 39.45 16.99 -6.39
C THR A 55 38.93 17.59 -5.08
N ASN A 56 38.73 16.78 -4.04
CA ASN A 56 38.22 17.25 -2.75
C ASN A 56 38.79 16.42 -1.58
N GLN A 57 39.82 16.98 -0.95
CA GLN A 57 40.54 16.38 0.18
C GLN A 57 39.95 16.70 1.57
N ASN A 58 38.80 17.39 1.63
CA ASN A 58 38.18 17.76 2.91
C ASN A 58 37.88 16.52 3.76
N PHE A 59 38.07 16.64 5.09
CA PHE A 59 37.88 15.56 6.05
C PHE A 59 36.46 15.04 6.05
N VAL A 60 36.30 13.73 6.31
CA VAL A 60 35.02 13.02 6.17
C VAL A 60 34.54 12.55 7.54
N LEU A 61 33.34 12.98 7.92
CA LEU A 61 32.66 12.56 9.16
C LEU A 61 31.29 11.94 8.85
N PRO A 62 31.14 10.61 8.99
CA PRO A 62 29.83 9.96 8.93
C PRO A 62 28.95 10.38 10.11
N CYS A 63 27.74 10.82 9.82
CA CYS A 63 26.75 11.26 10.80
C CYS A 63 25.47 10.42 10.70
N LEU A 64 24.65 10.44 11.76
CA LEU A 64 23.33 9.79 11.73
C LEU A 64 22.40 10.45 10.69
N SER A 65 22.51 11.77 10.52
CA SER A 65 21.75 12.58 9.56
C SER A 65 22.44 13.92 9.31
N VAL A 66 22.01 14.65 8.27
CA VAL A 66 22.48 16.03 7.98
C VAL A 66 22.26 16.96 9.18
N ARG A 67 21.12 16.81 9.85
CA ARG A 67 20.77 17.54 11.08
C ARG A 67 21.81 17.33 12.18
N THR A 68 22.32 16.11 12.34
CA THR A 68 23.39 15.79 13.30
C THR A 68 24.68 16.53 12.95
N GLY A 69 25.05 16.61 11.67
CA GLY A 69 26.23 17.34 11.21
C GLY A 69 26.13 18.85 11.50
N LEU A 70 24.97 19.45 11.20
CA LEU A 70 24.71 20.87 11.52
C LEU A 70 24.73 21.13 13.05
N ASP A 71 24.05 20.30 13.84
CA ASP A 71 24.02 20.43 15.30
C ASP A 71 25.43 20.29 15.91
N LEU A 72 26.27 19.39 15.39
CA LEU A 72 27.67 19.25 15.80
C LEU A 72 28.49 20.49 15.47
N PHE A 73 28.35 21.03 14.27
CA PHE A 73 29.04 22.25 13.84
C PHE A 73 28.70 23.43 14.76
N LEU A 74 27.41 23.65 15.01
CA LEU A 74 26.94 24.75 15.86
C LEU A 74 27.38 24.57 17.33
N GLN A 75 27.43 23.34 17.86
CA GLN A 75 27.98 23.07 19.20
C GLN A 75 29.48 23.35 19.32
N VAL A 76 30.23 23.08 18.25
CA VAL A 76 31.69 23.31 18.24
C VAL A 76 31.99 24.80 18.11
N LYS A 77 31.26 25.50 17.25
CA LYS A 77 31.41 26.95 17.06
C LYS A 77 30.91 27.75 18.25
N ASN A 78 29.83 27.29 18.89
CA ASN A 78 29.28 27.88 20.12
C ASN A 78 29.12 29.40 20.00
N TYR A 79 28.46 29.85 18.93
CA TYR A 79 28.29 31.26 18.64
C TYR A 79 27.46 31.97 19.72
N PRO A 80 27.69 33.28 19.96
CA PRO A 80 26.89 34.05 20.91
C PRO A 80 25.39 34.02 20.55
N PRO A 81 24.48 33.91 21.53
CA PRO A 81 23.04 34.02 21.29
C PRO A 81 22.68 35.33 20.58
N GLY A 82 21.77 35.25 19.61
CA GLY A 82 21.36 36.37 18.77
C GLY A 82 22.23 36.62 17.54
N SER A 83 23.32 35.86 17.35
CA SER A 83 24.08 35.86 16.09
C SER A 83 23.22 35.37 14.93
N GLU A 84 23.56 35.79 13.72
CA GLU A 84 22.76 35.61 12.51
C GLU A 84 23.36 34.55 11.58
N VAL A 85 22.50 33.67 11.08
CA VAL A 85 22.80 32.72 10.01
C VAL A 85 21.96 33.10 8.80
N ILE A 86 22.62 33.56 7.75
CA ILE A 86 21.97 33.80 6.46
C ILE A 86 21.70 32.44 5.82
N MET A 87 20.49 32.21 5.32
CA MET A 87 20.06 30.90 4.86
C MET A 87 19.20 31.01 3.61
N SER A 88 19.41 30.15 2.61
CA SER A 88 18.49 30.04 1.46
C SER A 88 17.05 29.96 1.95
N ALA A 89 16.16 30.82 1.44
CA ALA A 89 14.81 31.00 1.95
C ALA A 89 13.87 29.80 1.76
N ILE A 90 14.33 28.74 1.10
CA ILE A 90 13.65 27.45 0.99
C ILE A 90 14.54 26.38 1.63
N ASN A 91 14.08 25.79 2.73
CA ASN A 91 14.70 24.61 3.33
C ASN A 91 13.65 23.85 4.17
N ILE A 92 14.04 22.72 4.75
CA ILE A 92 13.20 21.96 5.67
C ILE A 92 13.14 22.68 7.04
N PRO A 93 11.96 22.72 7.71
CA PRO A 93 11.78 23.39 9.00
C PRO A 93 12.75 22.96 10.10
N ASP A 94 13.22 21.71 10.04
CA ASP A 94 14.12 21.14 11.04
C ASP A 94 15.50 21.82 11.07
N MET A 95 16.00 22.30 9.91
CA MET A 95 17.29 23.00 9.85
C MET A 95 17.19 24.36 10.53
N VAL A 96 16.10 25.09 10.29
CA VAL A 96 15.76 26.34 10.98
C VAL A 96 15.62 26.12 12.47
N TYR A 97 14.91 25.07 12.87
CA TYR A 97 14.72 24.73 14.28
C TYR A 97 16.06 24.46 15.00
N ILE A 98 16.99 23.75 14.36
CA ILE A 98 18.33 23.49 14.93
C ILE A 98 19.10 24.80 15.13
N ILE A 99 19.11 25.69 14.13
CA ILE A 99 19.77 26.99 14.24
C ILE A 99 19.19 27.80 15.42
N LYS A 100 17.86 27.86 15.52
CA LYS A 100 17.16 28.55 16.62
C LYS A 100 17.39 27.88 17.98
N HIS A 101 17.51 26.56 18.03
CA HIS A 101 17.82 25.82 19.26
C HIS A 101 19.19 26.21 19.84
N HIS A 102 20.14 26.61 18.99
CA HIS A 102 21.44 27.16 19.39
C HIS A 102 21.39 28.67 19.71
N GLY A 103 20.20 29.26 19.83
CA GLY A 103 20.00 30.67 20.15
C GLY A 103 20.32 31.63 19.00
N LEU A 104 20.46 31.13 17.77
CA LEU A 104 20.81 31.92 16.60
C LEU A 104 19.56 32.36 15.83
N LYS A 105 19.69 33.47 15.11
CA LYS A 105 18.64 34.03 14.25
C LYS A 105 18.86 33.60 12.81
N VAL A 106 17.77 33.24 12.13
CA VAL A 106 17.82 32.91 10.70
C VAL A 106 17.43 34.13 9.90
N VAL A 107 18.29 34.53 8.96
CA VAL A 107 18.04 35.60 7.99
C VAL A 107 17.76 34.94 6.64
N PRO A 108 16.51 34.95 6.15
CA PRO A 108 16.17 34.30 4.88
C PRO A 108 16.77 35.07 3.71
N TRP A 109 17.36 34.33 2.78
CA TRP A 109 17.97 34.85 1.55
C TRP A 109 17.21 34.33 0.34
N ASP A 110 16.58 35.24 -0.41
CA ASP A 110 15.69 34.90 -1.52
C ASP A 110 16.41 34.11 -2.62
N VAL A 111 15.64 33.28 -3.32
CA VAL A 111 16.14 32.41 -4.40
C VAL A 111 15.68 32.91 -5.76
N ASP A 112 16.50 32.70 -6.78
CA ASP A 112 16.14 32.86 -8.18
C ASP A 112 15.36 31.62 -8.63
N ILE A 113 14.16 31.76 -9.18
CA ILE A 113 13.32 30.62 -9.61
C ILE A 113 13.94 29.82 -10.78
N GLU A 114 14.61 30.50 -11.70
CA GLU A 114 15.16 29.91 -12.94
C GLU A 114 16.45 29.13 -12.68
N ARG A 115 17.23 29.57 -11.69
CA ARG A 115 18.51 28.95 -11.32
C ARG A 115 18.47 28.19 -10.01
N THR A 116 17.47 28.43 -9.16
CA THR A 116 17.35 27.97 -7.74
C THR A 116 18.49 28.42 -6.82
N SER A 117 19.44 29.21 -7.33
CA SER A 117 20.51 29.81 -6.56
C SER A 117 20.01 31.04 -5.80
N PRO A 118 20.48 31.29 -4.57
CA PRO A 118 20.21 32.55 -3.90
C PRO A 118 20.74 33.76 -4.68
N LYS A 119 20.03 34.89 -4.59
CA LYS A 119 20.33 36.11 -5.37
C LYS A 119 21.59 36.82 -4.86
N LEU A 120 22.70 36.70 -5.60
CA LEU A 120 24.03 37.15 -5.16
C LEU A 120 24.09 38.65 -4.82
N ASP A 121 23.36 39.48 -5.56
CA ASP A 121 23.23 40.92 -5.34
C ASP A 121 22.63 41.27 -3.96
N GLN A 122 21.84 40.37 -3.39
CA GLN A 122 21.24 40.54 -2.05
C GLN A 122 22.16 40.11 -0.91
N LEU A 123 23.23 39.35 -1.17
CA LEU A 123 24.07 38.78 -0.11
C LEU A 123 24.79 39.86 0.71
N LYS A 124 25.46 40.80 0.05
CA LYS A 124 26.24 41.86 0.73
C LYS A 124 25.36 42.72 1.65
N PRO A 125 24.17 43.18 1.24
CA PRO A 125 23.25 43.91 2.12
C PRO A 125 22.71 43.10 3.31
N LEU A 126 22.61 41.77 3.20
CA LEU A 126 22.13 40.90 4.28
C LEU A 126 23.18 40.66 5.37
N ILE A 127 24.47 40.85 5.06
CA ILE A 127 25.56 40.65 6.01
C ILE A 127 25.60 41.81 7.01
N THR A 128 25.56 41.45 8.29
CA THR A 128 25.71 42.37 9.44
C THR A 128 26.89 41.95 10.30
N ASP A 129 27.28 42.78 11.27
CA ASP A 129 28.30 42.43 12.29
C ASP A 129 27.91 41.22 13.15
N LYS A 130 26.64 40.79 13.11
CA LYS A 130 26.14 39.59 13.82
C LYS A 130 26.17 38.35 12.95
N THR A 131 26.43 38.47 11.65
CA THR A 131 26.43 37.34 10.72
C THR A 131 27.64 36.44 10.98
N VAL A 132 27.40 35.17 11.32
CA VAL A 132 28.46 34.21 11.67
C VAL A 132 28.55 33.04 10.68
N ALA A 133 27.48 32.76 9.95
CA ALA A 133 27.46 31.71 8.93
C ALA A 133 26.47 32.01 7.81
N ILE A 134 26.75 31.45 6.63
CA ILE A 134 25.86 31.41 5.46
C ILE A 134 25.58 29.94 5.15
N LEU A 135 24.31 29.55 5.06
CA LEU A 135 23.86 28.21 4.70
C LEU A 135 23.15 28.24 3.35
N VAL A 136 23.76 27.60 2.36
CA VAL A 136 23.21 27.51 0.99
C VAL A 136 22.68 26.11 0.74
N ALA A 137 21.44 26.01 0.28
CA ALA A 137 20.79 24.73 -0.01
C ALA A 137 20.69 24.45 -1.51
N HIS A 138 21.16 23.27 -1.92
CA HIS A 138 20.96 22.76 -3.28
C HIS A 138 19.59 22.10 -3.42
N ILE A 139 18.54 22.92 -3.50
CA ILE A 139 17.14 22.45 -3.54
C ILE A 139 16.81 21.76 -4.86
N TYR A 140 15.93 20.76 -4.81
CA TYR A 140 15.48 19.98 -5.98
C TYR A 140 16.61 19.28 -6.75
N GLY A 141 17.79 19.22 -6.13
CA GLY A 141 19.01 18.67 -6.70
C GLY A 141 19.59 19.48 -7.87
N LYS A 142 19.38 20.79 -7.81
CA LYS A 142 20.04 21.80 -8.64
C LYS A 142 21.27 22.32 -7.92
N LEU A 143 22.44 22.29 -8.57
CA LEU A 143 23.67 22.79 -7.97
C LEU A 143 23.74 24.32 -8.06
N VAL A 144 24.22 24.93 -6.98
CA VAL A 144 24.42 26.37 -6.85
C VAL A 144 25.92 26.65 -7.05
N GLU A 145 26.24 27.71 -7.77
CA GLU A 145 27.60 28.23 -7.91
C GLU A 145 28.03 28.81 -6.55
N MET A 146 29.10 28.26 -5.96
CA MET A 146 29.50 28.56 -4.59
C MET A 146 30.71 29.49 -4.48
N ASP A 147 31.57 29.58 -5.51
CA ASP A 147 32.84 30.31 -5.43
C ASP A 147 32.61 31.79 -5.11
N SER A 148 31.65 32.42 -5.78
CA SER A 148 31.31 33.83 -5.55
C SER A 148 30.79 34.08 -4.12
N ILE A 149 30.01 33.14 -3.57
CA ILE A 149 29.46 33.21 -2.21
C ILE A 149 30.59 33.05 -1.18
N ILE A 150 31.49 32.09 -1.43
CA ILE A 150 32.63 31.81 -0.56
C ILE A 150 33.61 32.99 -0.54
N ASP A 151 33.84 33.64 -1.67
CA ASP A 151 34.71 34.82 -1.75
C ASP A 151 34.18 35.96 -0.87
N ILE A 152 32.89 36.29 -0.98
CA ILE A 152 32.23 37.31 -0.15
C ILE A 152 32.27 36.94 1.34
N ALA A 153 32.01 35.68 1.69
CA ALA A 153 32.02 35.21 3.07
C ALA A 153 33.41 35.30 3.71
N ARG A 154 34.46 34.94 2.95
CA ARG A 154 35.86 34.96 3.42
C ARG A 154 36.36 36.37 3.71
N GLU A 155 35.98 37.37 2.92
CA GLU A 155 36.31 38.79 3.19
C GLU A 155 35.85 39.25 4.59
N ARG A 156 34.85 38.57 5.17
CA ARG A 156 34.25 38.90 6.47
C ARG A 156 34.44 37.82 7.53
N ASN A 157 35.25 36.78 7.26
CA ASN A 157 35.45 35.62 8.15
C ASN A 157 34.15 34.90 8.54
N ILE A 158 33.18 34.83 7.62
CA ILE A 158 31.90 34.16 7.82
C ILE A 158 32.02 32.70 7.34
N PHE A 159 31.51 31.75 8.13
CA PHE A 159 31.52 30.34 7.75
C PHE A 159 30.51 30.02 6.66
N VAL A 160 30.89 29.20 5.67
CA VAL A 160 29.98 28.75 4.61
C VAL A 160 29.62 27.28 4.82
N ILE A 161 28.31 27.02 4.87
CA ILE A 161 27.72 25.69 4.99
C ILE A 161 26.95 25.38 3.71
N GLU A 162 27.26 24.26 3.10
CA GLU A 162 26.65 23.77 1.86
C GLU A 162 25.76 22.57 2.18
N ASP A 163 24.44 22.75 2.05
CA ASP A 163 23.45 21.71 2.25
C ASP A 163 23.25 20.92 0.96
N CYS A 164 24.03 19.85 0.83
CA CYS A 164 24.02 18.90 -0.28
C CYS A 164 23.02 17.76 -0.08
N ALA A 165 22.01 17.91 0.80
CA ALA A 165 21.08 16.85 1.13
C ALA A 165 20.26 16.35 -0.08
N GLU A 166 20.15 17.13 -1.15
CA GLU A 166 19.33 16.82 -2.34
C GLU A 166 20.17 16.71 -3.62
N SER A 167 21.49 16.91 -3.54
CA SER A 167 22.35 17.08 -4.72
C SER A 167 23.30 15.93 -5.00
N PHE A 168 23.31 14.85 -4.21
CA PHE A 168 24.22 13.72 -4.46
C PHE A 168 24.02 13.11 -5.85
N CYS A 169 25.08 13.13 -6.66
CA CYS A 169 25.08 12.68 -8.06
C CYS A 169 26.18 11.64 -8.37
N GLY A 170 26.91 11.18 -7.36
CA GLY A 170 28.06 10.30 -7.50
C GLY A 170 29.32 10.90 -6.87
N PHE A 171 30.48 10.35 -7.21
CA PHE A 171 31.77 10.75 -6.62
C PHE A 171 32.52 11.80 -7.44
N ASP A 172 32.00 12.20 -8.61
CA ASP A 172 32.60 13.24 -9.45
C ASP A 172 32.48 14.63 -8.81
N TRP A 173 31.46 14.83 -7.97
CA TRP A 173 31.22 16.07 -7.25
C TRP A 173 30.82 15.77 -5.80
N LEU A 174 31.63 16.23 -4.84
CA LEU A 174 31.47 15.99 -3.40
C LEU A 174 31.37 17.31 -2.61
N GLY A 175 30.75 18.32 -3.22
CA GLY A 175 30.65 19.68 -2.68
C GLY A 175 31.84 20.54 -3.10
N ASN A 176 31.71 21.87 -2.97
CA ASN A 176 32.82 22.76 -3.28
C ASN A 176 33.95 22.56 -2.23
N PRO A 177 35.20 22.28 -2.65
CA PRO A 177 36.31 22.03 -1.73
C PRO A 177 36.65 23.24 -0.85
N ARG A 178 36.26 24.46 -1.25
CA ARG A 178 36.50 25.71 -0.52
C ARG A 178 35.49 25.98 0.59
N THR A 179 34.35 25.28 0.62
CA THR A 179 33.30 25.38 1.66
C THR A 179 33.82 24.84 2.99
N ASP A 180 33.42 25.43 4.12
CA ASP A 180 33.86 24.97 5.45
C ASP A 180 33.20 23.65 5.89
N LEU A 181 31.91 23.50 5.57
CA LEU A 181 31.12 22.30 5.87
C LEU A 181 30.15 21.99 4.72
N ALA A 182 30.26 20.82 4.10
CA ALA A 182 29.27 20.30 3.16
C ALA A 182 28.56 19.07 3.72
N LEU A 183 27.24 18.98 3.56
CA LEU A 183 26.39 17.98 4.23
C LEU A 183 25.59 17.14 3.23
N PHE A 184 25.90 15.85 3.13
CA PHE A 184 25.23 14.90 2.23
C PHE A 184 24.26 13.99 2.98
N SER A 185 23.07 13.77 2.42
CA SER A 185 22.01 12.96 3.04
C SER A 185 21.79 11.65 2.30
N PHE A 186 21.67 10.55 3.06
CA PHE A 186 21.27 9.23 2.57
C PHE A 186 19.94 8.78 3.17
N GLY A 187 19.08 9.76 3.45
CA GLY A 187 17.72 9.56 3.89
C GLY A 187 16.84 8.86 2.85
N VAL A 188 15.64 8.46 3.28
CA VAL A 188 14.73 7.52 2.58
C VAL A 188 14.54 7.78 1.10
N ILE A 189 14.24 9.02 0.74
CA ILE A 189 13.83 9.42 -0.60
C ILE A 189 14.99 10.04 -1.39
N LYS A 190 16.24 9.94 -0.89
CA LYS A 190 17.42 10.52 -1.53
C LYS A 190 18.05 9.53 -2.52
N PRO A 191 18.77 10.01 -3.55
CA PRO A 191 19.55 9.14 -4.42
C PRO A 191 20.49 8.26 -3.60
N SER A 192 20.65 6.99 -3.97
CA SER A 192 21.49 6.02 -3.26
C SER A 192 21.16 5.88 -1.76
N THR A 193 19.87 5.96 -1.40
CA THR A 193 19.41 5.89 0.00
C THR A 193 19.95 4.68 0.75
N ALA A 194 20.39 4.92 1.99
CA ALA A 194 20.68 3.89 2.98
C ALA A 194 19.61 3.90 4.09
N PHE A 195 18.41 4.41 3.77
CA PHE A 195 17.29 4.55 4.69
C PHE A 195 17.61 5.42 5.91
N GLY A 196 18.66 6.24 5.84
CA GLY A 196 19.26 6.99 6.94
C GLY A 196 20.76 7.22 6.70
N GLY A 197 21.39 7.97 7.61
CA GLY A 197 22.81 8.31 7.48
C GLY A 197 23.06 9.59 6.70
N ALA A 198 24.24 10.16 6.94
CA ALA A 198 24.75 11.33 6.27
C ALA A 198 26.28 11.31 6.27
N VAL A 199 26.87 12.11 5.39
CA VAL A 199 28.31 12.36 5.35
C VAL A 199 28.55 13.86 5.39
N ALA A 200 29.34 14.31 6.36
CA ALA A 200 29.82 15.68 6.43
C ALA A 200 31.26 15.76 5.88
N LYS A 201 31.51 16.70 4.97
CA LYS A 201 32.83 17.07 4.48
C LYS A 201 33.25 18.37 5.17
N ILE A 202 34.40 18.35 5.84
CA ILE A 202 34.86 19.45 6.71
C ILE A 202 36.24 19.88 6.22
N ARG A 203 36.40 21.16 5.89
CA ARG A 203 37.64 21.66 5.28
C ARG A 203 38.80 21.78 6.27
N ASP A 204 38.50 22.27 7.46
CA ASP A 204 39.49 22.60 8.47
C ASP A 204 39.73 21.45 9.45
N ASP A 205 41.00 21.15 9.73
CA ASP A 205 41.42 20.02 10.58
C ASP A 205 40.99 20.23 12.04
N GLU A 206 41.16 21.44 12.57
CA GLU A 206 40.78 21.75 13.95
C GLU A 206 39.26 21.64 14.16
N LEU A 207 38.47 22.13 13.20
CA LEU A 207 37.03 21.97 13.19
C LEU A 207 36.62 20.49 13.13
N TYR A 208 37.25 19.72 12.24
CA TYR A 208 36.99 18.29 12.10
C TYR A 208 37.29 17.52 13.39
N GLU A 209 38.44 17.74 14.02
CA GLU A 209 38.83 17.07 15.26
C GLU A 209 37.85 17.38 16.41
N LYS A 210 37.43 18.65 16.54
CA LYS A 210 36.43 19.04 17.55
C LYS A 210 35.06 18.41 17.29
N MET A 211 34.60 18.38 16.04
CA MET A 211 33.33 17.74 15.66
C MET A 211 33.38 16.23 15.85
N SER A 212 34.48 15.60 15.45
CA SER A 212 34.73 14.16 15.61
C SER A 212 34.76 13.74 17.07
N ARG A 213 35.46 14.51 17.94
CA ARG A 213 35.49 14.29 19.39
C ARG A 213 34.10 14.35 20.02
N ARG A 214 33.30 15.37 19.67
CA ARG A 214 31.91 15.48 20.16
C ARG A 214 31.01 14.37 19.64
N ASN A 215 31.11 14.02 18.36
CA ASN A 215 30.34 12.91 17.77
C ASN A 215 30.67 11.57 18.44
N SER A 216 31.95 11.36 18.78
CA SER A 216 32.41 10.13 19.45
C SER A 216 31.86 9.98 20.87
N ALA A 217 31.50 11.08 21.53
CA ALA A 217 30.85 11.09 22.84
C ALA A 217 29.34 10.78 22.77
N TYR A 218 28.72 10.79 21.59
CA TYR A 218 27.30 10.47 21.45
C TYR A 218 27.04 8.96 21.58
N PRO A 219 25.87 8.55 22.11
CA PRO A 219 25.48 7.16 22.13
C PRO A 219 25.35 6.62 20.70
N VAL A 220 25.74 5.36 20.49
CA VAL A 220 25.54 4.70 19.19
C VAL A 220 24.07 4.31 19.04
N GLN A 221 23.49 4.62 17.88
CA GLN A 221 22.14 4.19 17.53
C GLN A 221 22.01 2.66 17.66
N LYS A 222 20.95 2.22 18.35
CA LYS A 222 20.70 0.78 18.51
C LYS A 222 20.31 0.16 17.18
N GLN A 223 20.85 -1.03 16.86
CA GLN A 223 20.51 -1.75 15.63
C GLN A 223 18.99 -2.01 15.50
N ARG A 224 18.31 -2.30 16.61
CA ARG A 224 16.85 -2.45 16.63
C ARG A 224 16.09 -1.21 16.16
N GLU A 225 16.61 -0.01 16.39
CA GLU A 225 15.97 1.24 15.97
C GLU A 225 16.13 1.44 14.47
N TYR A 226 17.31 1.12 13.93
CA TYR A 226 17.52 1.09 12.49
C TYR A 226 16.67 -0.01 11.82
N PHE A 227 16.57 -1.21 12.41
CA PHE A 227 15.68 -2.27 11.91
C PHE A 227 14.21 -1.87 11.88
N LYS A 228 13.69 -1.24 12.95
CA LYS A 228 12.33 -0.66 12.97
C LYS A 228 12.12 0.37 11.85
N LYS A 229 13.16 1.14 11.54
CA LYS A 229 13.14 2.12 10.46
C LYS A 229 13.08 1.43 9.09
N LEU A 230 13.84 0.36 8.89
CA LEU A 230 13.80 -0.46 7.67
C LEU A 230 12.43 -1.13 7.46
N THR A 231 11.83 -1.71 8.49
CA THR A 231 10.49 -2.33 8.37
C THR A 231 9.42 -1.31 8.01
N LYS A 232 9.47 -0.12 8.62
CA LYS A 232 8.61 1.01 8.26
C LYS A 232 8.76 1.38 6.78
N TYR A 233 9.98 1.52 6.28
CA TYR A 233 10.21 1.95 4.90
C TYR A 233 10.03 0.86 3.86
N PHE A 234 10.11 -0.41 4.24
CA PHE A 234 9.66 -1.51 3.39
C PHE A 234 8.18 -1.37 3.02
N LEU A 235 7.33 -1.01 3.99
CA LEU A 235 5.91 -0.74 3.72
C LEU A 235 5.72 0.47 2.80
N VAL A 236 6.48 1.54 3.04
CA VAL A 236 6.43 2.74 2.18
C VAL A 236 6.90 2.44 0.75
N TYR A 237 7.96 1.65 0.61
CA TYR A 237 8.48 1.18 -0.68
C TYR A 237 7.41 0.41 -1.47
N LEU A 238 6.65 -0.48 -0.82
CA LEU A 238 5.54 -1.17 -1.48
C LEU A 238 4.46 -0.19 -1.97
N LEU A 239 4.21 0.90 -1.25
CA LEU A 239 3.18 1.89 -1.56
C LEU A 239 3.60 2.95 -2.58
N LEU A 240 4.90 3.12 -2.84
CA LEU A 240 5.46 4.11 -3.77
C LEU A 240 6.05 3.47 -5.04
N ASP A 241 6.84 2.42 -4.88
CA ASP A 241 7.75 1.92 -5.91
C ASP A 241 7.31 0.59 -6.52
N CYS A 242 6.27 -0.07 -5.99
CA CYS A 242 5.76 -1.34 -6.52
C CYS A 242 4.48 -1.13 -7.34
N PRO A 243 4.52 -1.13 -8.69
CA PRO A 243 3.35 -0.80 -9.51
C PRO A 243 2.14 -1.70 -9.27
N GLN A 244 2.38 -2.97 -8.91
CA GLN A 244 1.34 -3.95 -8.62
C GLN A 244 0.56 -3.64 -7.32
N VAL A 245 1.15 -2.86 -6.42
CA VAL A 245 0.53 -2.41 -5.16
C VAL A 245 0.04 -0.98 -5.30
N VAL A 246 0.83 -0.09 -5.92
CA VAL A 246 0.49 1.32 -6.14
C VAL A 246 -0.81 1.46 -6.92
N LYS A 247 -0.96 0.72 -8.03
CA LYS A 247 -2.14 0.82 -8.89
C LYS A 247 -3.46 0.49 -8.17
N PRO A 248 -3.63 -0.66 -7.50
CA PRO A 248 -4.85 -0.94 -6.75
C PRO A 248 -5.01 -0.04 -5.53
N ALA A 249 -3.93 0.37 -4.85
CA ALA A 249 -4.00 1.30 -3.73
C ALA A 249 -4.51 2.69 -4.15
N MET A 250 -3.98 3.23 -5.25
CA MET A 250 -4.46 4.50 -5.83
C MET A 250 -5.90 4.39 -6.31
N TRP A 251 -6.29 3.25 -6.91
CA TRP A 251 -7.68 3.01 -7.29
C TRP A 251 -8.59 3.02 -6.06
N LEU A 252 -8.25 2.25 -5.02
CA LEU A 252 -9.06 2.12 -3.80
C LEU A 252 -9.20 3.46 -3.07
N THR A 253 -8.10 4.17 -2.89
CA THR A 253 -8.08 5.46 -2.17
C THR A 253 -8.86 6.53 -2.92
N ARG A 254 -8.86 6.52 -4.26
CA ARG A 254 -9.73 7.38 -5.08
C ARG A 254 -11.20 7.04 -4.93
N THR A 255 -11.56 5.76 -4.96
CA THR A 255 -12.94 5.30 -4.78
C THR A 255 -13.50 5.71 -3.41
N LEU A 256 -12.65 5.71 -2.38
CA LEU A 256 -13.02 6.10 -1.03
C LEU A 256 -12.83 7.60 -0.73
N ASN A 257 -12.41 8.40 -1.71
CA ASN A 257 -12.09 9.83 -1.55
C ASN A 257 -11.09 10.10 -0.40
N ILE A 258 -10.11 9.20 -0.21
CA ILE A 258 -9.07 9.30 0.82
C ILE A 258 -7.81 9.90 0.19
N ASP A 259 -7.29 10.98 0.79
CA ASP A 259 -6.00 11.55 0.42
C ASP A 259 -4.85 10.70 0.96
N HIS A 260 -4.53 9.61 0.25
CA HIS A 260 -3.47 8.66 0.61
C HIS A 260 -2.08 9.30 0.69
N LYS A 261 -1.85 10.42 -0.01
CA LYS A 261 -0.53 11.07 -0.09
C LYS A 261 -0.13 11.69 1.24
N GLN A 262 -1.09 12.28 1.96
CA GLN A 262 -0.83 12.81 3.30
C GLN A 262 -0.32 11.74 4.27
N TYR A 263 -0.86 10.52 4.18
CA TYR A 263 -0.44 9.40 5.01
C TYR A 263 0.96 8.90 4.64
N VAL A 264 1.22 8.71 3.35
CA VAL A 264 2.55 8.28 2.86
C VAL A 264 3.62 9.29 3.26
N ILE A 265 3.35 10.59 3.10
CA ILE A 265 4.27 11.65 3.51
C ILE A 265 4.46 11.67 5.01
N LYS A 266 3.40 11.49 5.80
CA LYS A 266 3.51 11.36 7.26
C LYS A 266 4.41 10.18 7.66
N MET A 267 4.36 9.07 6.90
CA MET A 267 5.28 7.95 7.09
C MET A 267 6.72 8.29 6.68
N LEU A 268 6.94 9.12 5.68
CA LEU A 268 8.28 9.59 5.31
C LEU A 268 8.90 10.51 6.38
N ARG A 269 8.09 11.18 7.22
CA ARG A 269 8.59 12.08 8.28
C ARG A 269 9.38 11.31 9.36
N GLY A 270 10.54 11.86 9.71
CA GLY A 270 11.58 11.15 10.45
C GLY A 270 11.68 11.44 11.95
N PHE A 271 11.26 12.62 12.44
CA PHE A 271 11.54 13.01 13.83
C PHE A 271 10.37 13.76 14.50
N PRO A 272 9.99 13.40 15.74
CA PRO A 272 8.98 14.10 16.55
C PRO A 272 9.55 15.36 17.23
N SER A 273 8.74 16.03 18.05
CA SER A 273 9.04 17.30 18.76
C SER A 273 10.35 17.33 19.55
N ASP A 274 10.81 16.22 20.15
CA ASP A 274 12.13 16.12 20.81
C ASP A 274 13.27 15.80 19.81
N MET A 275 13.32 16.51 18.70
CA MET A 275 14.21 16.18 17.58
C MET A 275 15.71 16.27 17.94
N VAL A 276 16.15 17.36 18.61
CA VAL A 276 17.59 17.59 18.84
C VAL A 276 18.22 16.45 19.66
N LEU A 277 17.55 15.97 20.70
CA LEU A 277 18.04 14.86 21.51
C LEU A 277 18.15 13.55 20.72
N ARG A 278 17.26 13.33 19.75
CA ARG A 278 17.23 12.11 18.94
C ARG A 278 18.26 12.10 17.81
N ILE A 279 18.70 13.27 17.33
CA ILE A 279 19.74 13.37 16.29
C ILE A 279 21.17 13.27 16.85
N ARG A 280 21.37 13.46 18.16
CA ARG A 280 22.65 13.33 18.87
C ARG A 280 23.03 11.87 19.14
N GLN A 281 23.16 11.10 18.08
CA GLN A 281 23.62 9.71 18.12
C GLN A 281 24.63 9.45 17.01
N GLN A 282 25.53 8.48 17.23
CA GLN A 282 26.36 7.93 16.16
C GLN A 282 25.54 6.94 15.32
N PRO A 283 25.81 6.81 14.01
CA PRO A 283 25.15 5.80 13.19
C PRO A 283 25.50 4.37 13.64
N SER A 284 24.52 3.47 13.57
CA SER A 284 24.74 2.06 13.90
C SER A 284 25.68 1.37 12.89
N ALA A 285 26.35 0.27 13.29
CA ALA A 285 27.20 -0.49 12.38
C ALA A 285 26.43 -0.97 11.14
N ALA A 286 25.20 -1.49 11.33
CA ALA A 286 24.34 -1.92 10.23
C ALA A 286 24.00 -0.77 9.26
N LEU A 287 23.76 0.44 9.78
CA LEU A 287 23.54 1.64 8.95
C LEU A 287 24.81 2.00 8.16
N LEU A 288 25.98 2.03 8.79
CA LEU A 288 27.24 2.34 8.12
C LEU A 288 27.59 1.35 7.01
N TYR A 289 27.43 0.05 7.25
CA TYR A 289 27.66 -0.97 6.22
C TYR A 289 26.60 -0.93 5.11
N THR A 290 25.35 -0.55 5.42
CA THR A 290 24.33 -0.34 4.38
C THR A 290 24.70 0.86 3.53
N LEU A 291 25.09 1.98 4.15
CA LEU A 291 25.55 3.17 3.45
C LEU A 291 26.74 2.88 2.54
N LEU A 292 27.76 2.21 3.07
CA LEU A 292 28.93 1.80 2.30
C LEU A 292 28.55 0.89 1.13
N HIS A 293 27.64 -0.07 1.35
CA HIS A 293 27.16 -0.97 0.29
C HIS A 293 26.44 -0.21 -0.83
N ARG A 294 25.54 0.72 -0.49
CA ARG A 294 24.79 1.51 -1.47
C ARG A 294 25.73 2.41 -2.29
N LEU A 295 26.68 3.05 -1.61
CA LEU A 295 27.68 3.91 -2.25
C LEU A 295 28.65 3.15 -3.16
N LYS A 296 29.18 1.98 -2.73
CA LYS A 296 30.05 1.13 -3.58
C LYS A 296 29.35 0.67 -4.84
N ASN A 297 28.04 0.42 -4.75
CA ASN A 297 27.22 -0.05 -5.86
C ASN A 297 26.42 1.08 -6.52
N PHE A 298 26.83 2.34 -6.33
CA PHE A 298 26.23 3.45 -7.04
C PHE A 298 26.45 3.28 -8.54
N LYS A 299 25.40 3.41 -9.34
CA LYS A 299 25.43 3.21 -10.79
C LYS A 299 25.28 4.56 -11.51
N PRO A 300 26.37 5.18 -12.00
CA PRO A 300 26.30 6.45 -12.72
C PRO A 300 25.39 6.43 -13.96
N ALA A 301 25.23 5.26 -14.60
CA ALA A 301 24.34 5.09 -15.75
C ALA A 301 22.86 5.32 -15.41
N GLU A 302 22.41 4.88 -14.22
CA GLU A 302 21.02 5.09 -13.78
C GLU A 302 20.75 6.57 -13.48
N PHE A 303 21.74 7.27 -12.93
CA PHE A 303 21.70 8.71 -12.73
C PHE A 303 21.58 9.46 -14.07
N LYS A 304 22.44 9.13 -15.05
CA LYS A 304 22.37 9.69 -16.41
C LYS A 304 21.00 9.45 -17.06
N THR A 305 20.40 8.29 -16.81
CA THR A 305 19.04 7.98 -17.31
C THR A 305 17.98 8.91 -16.73
N SER A 306 18.08 9.24 -15.43
CA SER A 306 17.19 10.23 -14.80
C SER A 306 17.31 11.59 -15.48
N ASN A 307 18.53 12.04 -15.76
CA ASN A 307 18.78 13.31 -16.46
C ASN A 307 18.21 13.32 -17.87
N ILE A 308 18.45 12.27 -18.66
CA ILE A 308 17.89 12.13 -20.01
C ILE A 308 16.36 12.25 -19.98
N LYS A 309 15.70 11.61 -19.00
CA LYS A 309 14.24 11.67 -18.85
C LYS A 309 13.75 13.04 -18.40
N GLY A 310 14.48 13.71 -17.52
CA GLY A 310 14.19 15.07 -17.10
C GLY A 310 14.26 16.05 -18.28
N GLU A 311 15.34 15.99 -19.07
CA GLU A 311 15.50 16.78 -20.30
C GLU A 311 14.42 16.47 -21.34
N TYR A 312 14.09 15.18 -21.52
CA TYR A 312 13.03 14.74 -22.42
C TYR A 312 11.67 15.39 -22.10
N VAL A 313 11.33 15.49 -20.81
CA VAL A 313 10.11 16.18 -20.36
C VAL A 313 10.24 17.69 -20.53
N ARG A 314 11.40 18.29 -20.21
CA ARG A 314 11.64 19.73 -20.33
C ARG A 314 11.35 20.25 -21.73
N GLU A 315 11.81 19.55 -22.76
CA GLU A 315 11.56 19.90 -24.18
C GLU A 315 10.08 19.80 -24.60
N ARG A 316 9.24 19.14 -23.80
CA ARG A 316 7.83 18.86 -24.09
C ARG A 316 6.88 19.53 -23.10
N LEU A 317 7.39 20.38 -22.21
CA LEU A 317 6.55 21.19 -21.32
C LEU A 317 5.84 22.28 -22.15
N PRO A 318 4.59 22.62 -21.82
CA PRO A 318 3.90 23.75 -22.43
C PRO A 318 4.62 25.08 -22.12
N ASP A 319 4.65 26.02 -23.07
CA ASP A 319 5.35 27.32 -22.93
C ASP A 319 4.89 28.15 -21.73
N CYS A 320 3.68 27.92 -21.23
CA CYS A 320 3.13 28.59 -20.05
C CYS A 320 3.49 27.94 -18.71
N VAL A 321 4.35 26.91 -18.72
CA VAL A 321 4.82 26.20 -17.53
C VAL A 321 6.30 26.45 -17.35
N THR A 322 6.67 27.01 -16.21
CA THR A 322 8.09 27.21 -15.87
C THR A 322 8.62 25.98 -15.12
N LEU A 323 9.70 25.39 -15.62
CA LEU A 323 10.47 24.40 -14.87
C LEU A 323 11.35 25.13 -13.85
N VAL A 324 11.20 24.82 -12.56
CA VAL A 324 12.03 25.42 -11.52
C VAL A 324 13.48 24.94 -11.69
N GLY A 325 14.43 25.87 -11.68
CA GLY A 325 15.84 25.58 -11.93
C GLY A 325 16.14 25.18 -13.38
N GLY A 326 15.33 25.58 -14.36
CA GLY A 326 15.48 25.22 -15.76
C GLY A 326 16.80 25.69 -16.41
N GLU A 327 17.41 26.75 -15.91
CA GLU A 327 18.68 27.29 -16.39
C GLU A 327 19.91 26.79 -15.60
N CYS A 328 19.71 25.91 -14.61
CA CYS A 328 20.81 25.39 -13.80
C CYS A 328 21.76 24.52 -14.63
N SER A 329 23.07 24.73 -14.49
CA SER A 329 24.12 24.02 -15.23
C SER A 329 24.24 22.53 -14.87
N VAL A 330 23.95 22.17 -13.62
CA VAL A 330 23.99 20.78 -13.15
C VAL A 330 22.71 20.44 -12.40
N ASN A 331 22.02 19.43 -12.92
CA ASN A 331 20.72 18.99 -12.42
C ASN A 331 20.71 17.47 -12.29
N ASN A 332 20.23 16.96 -11.16
CA ASN A 332 20.03 15.52 -10.93
C ASN A 332 18.57 15.06 -11.02
N TYR A 333 17.63 16.01 -11.23
CA TYR A 333 16.18 15.77 -11.27
C TYR A 333 15.68 14.92 -10.10
N TRP A 334 16.18 15.17 -8.88
CA TRP A 334 15.73 14.48 -7.67
C TRP A 334 14.21 14.60 -7.49
N LEU A 335 13.68 15.78 -7.79
CA LEU A 335 12.27 16.03 -8.02
C LEU A 335 12.08 16.75 -9.36
N TYR A 336 10.84 16.76 -9.84
CA TYR A 336 10.45 17.51 -11.04
C TYR A 336 9.42 18.62 -10.71
N PRO A 337 9.87 19.76 -10.15
CA PRO A 337 9.04 20.91 -9.80
C PRO A 337 8.71 21.80 -11.00
N ILE A 338 7.42 22.06 -11.23
CA ILE A 338 6.93 23.05 -12.20
C ILE A 338 6.12 24.14 -11.51
N LEU A 339 6.11 25.34 -12.06
CA LEU A 339 5.24 26.43 -11.62
C LEU A 339 4.02 26.57 -12.54
N VAL A 340 2.86 26.70 -11.92
CA VAL A 340 1.57 26.89 -12.61
C VAL A 340 0.71 27.89 -11.85
N GLU A 341 -0.14 28.65 -12.56
CA GLU A 341 -1.00 29.68 -11.96
C GLU A 341 -2.02 29.12 -10.94
N ASN A 342 -2.64 27.96 -11.24
CA ASN A 342 -3.71 27.36 -10.43
C ASN A 342 -3.33 25.96 -9.92
N PRO A 343 -2.32 25.84 -9.03
CA PRO A 343 -1.68 24.56 -8.71
C PRO A 343 -2.64 23.54 -8.10
N ASP A 344 -3.57 23.95 -7.23
CA ASP A 344 -4.55 23.04 -6.62
C ASP A 344 -5.51 22.45 -7.65
N THR A 345 -5.99 23.30 -8.57
CA THR A 345 -6.89 22.88 -9.64
C THR A 345 -6.19 21.95 -10.62
N ILE A 346 -4.96 22.30 -11.02
CA ILE A 346 -4.13 21.46 -11.90
C ILE A 346 -3.86 20.09 -11.25
N VAL A 347 -3.47 20.06 -9.98
CA VAL A 347 -3.24 18.82 -9.23
C VAL A 347 -4.51 17.99 -9.14
N LYS A 348 -5.67 18.59 -8.88
CA LYS A 348 -6.96 17.87 -8.88
C LYS A 348 -7.26 17.25 -10.25
N ILE A 349 -7.07 18.01 -11.33
CA ILE A 349 -7.32 17.53 -12.70
C ILE A 349 -6.35 16.40 -13.09
N LEU A 350 -5.05 16.59 -12.86
CA LEU A 350 -4.03 15.57 -13.15
C LEU A 350 -4.30 14.27 -12.38
N ASN A 351 -4.63 14.38 -11.09
CA ASN A 351 -5.01 13.22 -10.29
C ASN A 351 -6.27 12.55 -10.83
N ALA A 352 -7.30 13.31 -11.20
CA ALA A 352 -8.50 12.77 -11.84
C ALA A 352 -8.18 12.03 -13.17
N MET A 353 -7.19 12.50 -13.92
CA MET A 353 -6.71 11.86 -15.16
C MET A 353 -5.86 10.60 -14.94
N GLY A 354 -5.47 10.28 -13.70
CA GLY A 354 -4.61 9.13 -13.41
C GLY A 354 -3.14 9.45 -13.19
N ILE A 355 -2.74 10.72 -13.27
CA ILE A 355 -1.36 11.19 -13.09
C ILE A 355 -1.15 11.62 -11.63
N ASP A 356 -0.13 11.08 -10.97
CA ASP A 356 0.11 11.29 -9.55
C ASP A 356 0.76 12.65 -9.21
N ALA A 357 0.15 13.78 -9.58
CA ALA A 357 0.70 15.11 -9.27
C ALA A 357 0.49 15.52 -7.80
N TYR A 358 1.41 16.28 -7.22
CA TYR A 358 1.34 16.66 -5.80
C TYR A 358 2.00 18.00 -5.49
N ARG A 359 1.65 18.63 -4.34
CA ARG A 359 2.20 19.94 -3.91
C ARG A 359 3.15 19.89 -2.71
N GLY A 360 3.08 18.87 -1.86
CA GLY A 360 3.80 18.81 -0.58
C GLY A 360 4.95 17.78 -0.52
N ALA A 361 5.59 17.47 -1.66
CA ALA A 361 6.39 16.25 -1.81
C ALA A 361 7.56 16.12 -0.82
N THR A 362 8.15 17.23 -0.35
CA THR A 362 9.49 17.20 0.28
C THR A 362 9.68 17.91 1.61
N GLN A 363 8.61 18.27 2.33
CA GLN A 363 8.70 19.07 3.58
C GLN A 363 9.44 20.41 3.44
N LEU A 364 9.88 20.79 2.24
CA LEU A 364 10.45 22.11 1.97
C LEU A 364 9.39 23.16 2.28
N ASN A 365 9.81 24.21 2.96
CA ASN A 365 8.96 25.31 3.33
C ASN A 365 9.71 26.63 3.13
N ILE A 366 8.95 27.70 2.99
CA ILE A 366 9.50 29.04 3.03
C ILE A 366 9.99 29.35 4.45
N ILE A 367 11.15 30.01 4.52
CA ILE A 367 11.69 30.60 5.74
C ILE A 367 11.30 32.08 5.72
N GLU A 368 10.46 32.48 6.68
CA GLU A 368 10.01 33.87 6.80
C GLU A 368 10.77 34.62 7.90
N PRO A 369 10.94 35.95 7.79
CA PRO A 369 11.52 36.78 8.84
C PRO A 369 10.68 36.74 10.13
N GLU A 370 11.32 36.73 11.30
CA GLU A 370 10.66 36.54 12.61
C GLU A 370 9.62 37.62 12.99
N LYS A 371 9.58 38.76 12.30
CA LYS A 371 8.68 39.89 12.57
C LYS A 371 7.64 40.15 11.49
N TRP A 372 7.47 39.26 10.52
CA TRP A 372 6.50 39.47 9.44
C TRP A 372 5.07 39.25 9.94
N ASN A 373 4.28 40.33 10.10
CA ASN A 373 2.85 40.26 10.38
C ASN A 373 2.05 40.87 9.21
N PRO A 374 1.31 40.05 8.43
CA PRO A 374 0.59 40.54 7.24
C PRO A 374 -0.56 41.51 7.54
N HIS A 375 -0.98 41.65 8.81
CA HIS A 375 -2.09 42.53 9.21
C HIS A 375 -1.66 43.86 9.84
N LEU A 376 -0.37 44.10 10.09
CA LEU A 376 0.08 45.21 10.94
C LEU A 376 1.17 46.12 10.33
N ASP A 377 1.92 45.68 9.31
CA ASP A 377 3.11 46.40 8.85
C ASP A 377 2.94 47.02 7.45
N TYR A 378 2.31 48.21 7.38
CA TYR A 378 2.28 49.04 6.17
C TYR A 378 3.48 50.00 6.05
N PHE A 379 4.34 50.09 7.08
CA PHE A 379 5.51 50.98 7.09
C PHE A 379 6.67 50.40 7.90
N ALA A 380 7.59 49.67 7.26
CA ALA A 380 8.94 49.42 7.80
C ALA A 380 9.95 48.98 6.71
N PRO A 381 11.24 49.33 6.82
CA PRO A 381 12.33 48.96 5.89
C PRO A 381 12.63 47.45 5.77
N LEU A 382 11.92 46.60 6.51
CA LEU A 382 11.99 45.13 6.43
C LEU A 382 11.30 44.53 5.18
N ILE A 383 10.50 45.32 4.46
CA ILE A 383 9.87 44.91 3.19
C ILE A 383 10.93 44.61 2.10
N HIS A 384 12.09 45.27 2.14
CA HIS A 384 13.11 45.11 1.08
C HIS A 384 13.79 43.74 1.03
N TYR A 385 13.71 42.93 2.09
CA TYR A 385 14.41 41.63 2.20
C TYR A 385 13.46 40.45 2.43
N TYR A 386 12.16 40.63 2.18
CA TYR A 386 11.23 39.51 2.19
C TYR A 386 11.49 38.61 0.97
N PRO A 387 11.54 37.27 1.13
CA PRO A 387 11.89 36.37 0.04
C PRO A 387 10.68 36.11 -0.88
N HIS A 388 10.40 37.08 -1.76
CA HIS A 388 9.23 37.09 -2.63
C HIS A 388 9.23 35.95 -3.66
N GLU A 389 10.38 35.62 -4.25
CA GLU A 389 10.45 34.53 -5.24
C GLU A 389 10.35 33.17 -4.57
N ALA A 390 10.98 32.98 -3.40
CA ALA A 390 10.79 31.78 -2.61
C ALA A 390 9.31 31.56 -2.25
N ARG A 391 8.61 32.65 -1.88
CA ARG A 391 7.17 32.60 -1.55
C ARG A 391 6.35 32.21 -2.76
N TYR A 392 6.58 32.88 -3.88
CA TYR A 392 5.90 32.59 -5.13
C TYR A 392 6.12 31.14 -5.56
N LEU A 393 7.34 30.63 -5.46
CA LEU A 393 7.68 29.25 -5.77
C LEU A 393 6.87 28.28 -4.91
N ILE A 394 6.88 28.42 -3.58
CA ILE A 394 6.15 27.51 -2.67
C ILE A 394 4.63 27.58 -2.91
N ASP A 395 4.09 28.77 -3.20
CA ASP A 395 2.67 28.95 -3.46
C ASP A 395 2.24 28.36 -4.82
N HIS A 396 3.13 28.26 -5.82
CA HIS A 396 2.76 27.86 -7.20
C HIS A 396 3.35 26.51 -7.66
N VAL A 397 4.19 25.86 -6.84
CA VAL A 397 4.86 24.61 -7.24
C VAL A 397 3.92 23.40 -7.30
N VAL A 398 4.09 22.61 -8.35
CA VAL A 398 3.52 21.27 -8.54
C VAL A 398 4.64 20.30 -8.92
N TYR A 399 4.68 19.16 -8.26
CA TYR A 399 5.61 18.08 -8.58
C TYR A 399 4.96 17.09 -9.55
N LEU A 400 5.72 16.68 -10.57
CA LEU A 400 5.32 15.66 -11.52
C LEU A 400 6.04 14.32 -11.26
N PRO A 401 5.40 13.18 -11.56
CA PRO A 401 6.03 11.87 -11.45
C PRO A 401 7.01 11.62 -12.61
N VAL A 402 8.17 12.27 -12.53
CA VAL A 402 9.28 12.12 -13.49
C VAL A 402 10.49 11.60 -12.74
N ASN A 403 10.88 10.35 -13.02
CA ASN A 403 12.06 9.73 -12.43
C ASN A 403 12.60 8.62 -13.34
N LYS A 404 13.75 8.04 -12.96
CA LYS A 404 14.44 6.99 -13.73
C LYS A 404 13.58 5.74 -13.99
N SER A 405 12.58 5.44 -13.17
CA SER A 405 11.71 4.26 -13.32
C SER A 405 10.52 4.47 -14.26
N VAL A 406 10.22 5.72 -14.64
CA VAL A 406 9.06 6.05 -15.49
C VAL A 406 9.39 5.85 -16.98
N PRO A 407 8.67 5.00 -17.74
CA PRO A 407 8.92 4.79 -19.16
C PRO A 407 8.63 6.05 -20.02
N PHE A 408 9.34 6.23 -21.14
CA PHE A 408 9.16 7.40 -22.04
C PHE A 408 7.70 7.59 -22.50
N HIS A 409 7.00 6.52 -22.87
CA HIS A 409 5.60 6.60 -23.29
C HIS A 409 4.65 7.09 -22.16
N VAL A 410 5.03 6.88 -20.89
CA VAL A 410 4.28 7.40 -19.73
C VAL A 410 4.62 8.88 -19.50
N LEU A 411 5.88 9.28 -19.72
CA LEU A 411 6.28 10.69 -19.69
C LEU A 411 5.49 11.51 -20.73
N ASP A 412 5.27 10.96 -21.93
CA ASP A 412 4.41 11.61 -22.94
C ASP A 412 2.97 11.79 -22.45
N GLN A 413 2.42 10.80 -21.73
CA GLN A 413 1.08 10.90 -21.15
C GLN A 413 1.02 11.95 -20.05
N ILE A 414 2.08 12.09 -19.26
CA ILE A 414 2.19 13.15 -18.23
C ILE A 414 2.21 14.53 -18.90
N CYS A 415 3.03 14.73 -19.94
CA CYS A 415 3.11 16.01 -20.67
C CYS A 415 1.77 16.38 -21.32
N LYS A 416 1.13 15.43 -22.02
CA LYS A 416 -0.20 15.63 -22.63
C LYS A 416 -1.26 15.89 -21.57
N GLY A 417 -1.22 15.18 -20.45
CA GLY A 417 -2.15 15.37 -19.34
C GLY A 417 -2.03 16.75 -18.70
N LEU A 418 -0.80 17.27 -18.57
CA LEU A 418 -0.52 18.62 -18.11
C LEU A 418 -1.09 19.67 -19.07
N GLU A 419 -0.87 19.52 -20.37
CA GLU A 419 -1.41 20.43 -21.38
C GLU A 419 -2.94 20.50 -21.33
N VAL A 420 -3.60 19.33 -21.21
CA VAL A 420 -5.06 19.24 -21.04
C VAL A 420 -5.51 19.90 -19.73
N ALA A 421 -4.82 19.64 -18.62
CA ALA A 421 -5.14 20.22 -17.32
C ALA A 421 -5.08 21.76 -17.35
N ILE A 422 -4.07 22.33 -18.02
CA ILE A 422 -3.92 23.78 -18.18
C ILE A 422 -5.05 24.36 -19.02
N LYS A 423 -5.39 23.74 -20.16
CA LYS A 423 -6.50 24.17 -21.01
C LYS A 423 -7.84 24.14 -20.26
N ILE A 424 -8.07 23.12 -19.44
CA ILE A 424 -9.29 23.02 -18.60
C ILE A 424 -9.30 24.12 -17.54
N SER A 425 -8.17 24.35 -16.86
CA SER A 425 -8.07 25.37 -15.80
C SER A 425 -8.31 26.79 -16.32
N ARG A 426 -7.89 27.11 -17.55
CA ARG A 426 -8.05 28.44 -18.16
C ARG A 426 -9.48 28.74 -18.63
N ASN A 427 -10.25 27.72 -19.02
CA ASN A 427 -11.58 27.90 -19.60
C ASN A 427 -12.72 28.15 -18.58
N GLY A 428 -12.40 28.43 -17.31
CA GLY A 428 -13.33 29.01 -16.32
C GLY A 428 -14.58 28.19 -15.95
N ARG A 429 -14.81 27.01 -16.53
CA ARG A 429 -15.92 26.15 -16.13
C ARG A 429 -15.59 25.51 -14.79
N SER A 430 -16.21 26.07 -13.74
CA SER A 430 -16.48 25.40 -12.47
C SER A 430 -16.65 23.90 -12.69
N VAL A 431 -15.63 23.13 -12.30
CA VAL A 431 -15.69 21.67 -12.36
C VAL A 431 -16.53 21.25 -11.16
N SER A 432 -17.86 21.26 -11.35
CA SER A 432 -18.74 20.39 -10.58
C SER A 432 -18.34 18.97 -10.95
N VAL A 433 -17.46 18.36 -10.16
CA VAL A 433 -17.17 16.92 -10.23
C VAL A 433 -18.43 16.22 -9.75
N ARG A 434 -19.39 16.00 -10.65
CA ARG A 434 -20.47 15.05 -10.40
C ARG A 434 -19.83 13.67 -10.40
N PRO A 435 -20.07 12.83 -9.37
CA PRO A 435 -19.65 11.44 -9.42
C PRO A 435 -20.34 10.85 -10.64
N HIS A 436 -19.52 10.39 -11.58
CA HIS A 436 -19.93 9.93 -12.89
C HIS A 436 -20.73 8.62 -12.72
N SER A 437 -22.02 8.74 -12.39
CA SER A 437 -22.93 7.61 -12.16
C SER A 437 -23.13 6.76 -13.41
N LYS A 438 -22.86 7.30 -14.61
CA LYS A 438 -22.83 6.55 -15.88
C LYS A 438 -21.50 5.87 -16.21
N LEU A 439 -20.45 6.14 -15.44
CA LEU A 439 -19.15 5.47 -15.59
C LEU A 439 -19.09 4.21 -14.73
N VAL A 440 -19.95 4.10 -13.69
CA VAL A 440 -20.03 2.90 -12.83
C VAL A 440 -20.69 1.73 -13.57
N GLU A 441 -21.64 1.96 -14.47
CA GLU A 441 -22.20 0.88 -15.30
C GLU A 441 -21.23 0.40 -16.39
N ASP A 442 -20.49 1.31 -17.03
CA ASP A 442 -19.56 0.95 -18.12
C ASP A 442 -18.16 0.48 -17.63
N ILE A 443 -17.71 0.93 -16.45
CA ILE A 443 -16.44 0.49 -15.85
C ILE A 443 -16.61 -0.77 -15.01
N SER A 444 -17.77 -1.01 -14.38
CA SER A 444 -18.03 -2.28 -13.70
C SER A 444 -17.91 -3.46 -14.69
N GLY A 445 -18.37 -3.28 -15.94
CA GLY A 445 -18.25 -4.30 -16.98
C GLY A 445 -16.82 -4.54 -17.52
N LYS A 446 -15.91 -3.56 -17.45
CA LYS A 446 -14.59 -3.63 -18.12
C LYS A 446 -13.37 -3.61 -17.19
N ALA A 447 -13.45 -3.01 -16.00
CA ALA A 447 -12.36 -3.06 -15.02
C ALA A 447 -12.29 -4.41 -14.28
N LEU A 448 -13.42 -5.13 -14.15
CA LEU A 448 -13.44 -6.52 -13.69
C LEU A 448 -12.76 -7.49 -14.67
N GLY A 449 -12.56 -7.09 -15.93
CA GLY A 449 -11.93 -7.92 -16.97
C GLY A 449 -10.39 -7.93 -16.99
N LYS A 450 -9.70 -7.14 -16.15
CA LYS A 450 -8.23 -7.04 -16.15
C LYS A 450 -7.53 -7.28 -14.81
N ILE A 451 -8.24 -7.77 -13.80
CA ILE A 451 -7.61 -8.70 -12.84
C ILE A 451 -7.79 -10.07 -13.49
N LYS A 452 -6.88 -10.50 -14.37
CA LYS A 452 -6.87 -11.91 -14.78
C LYS A 452 -6.43 -12.71 -13.57
N ILE A 453 -7.42 -13.05 -12.73
CA ILE A 453 -7.38 -14.19 -11.82
C ILE A 453 -7.16 -15.37 -12.76
N GLY A 454 -5.91 -15.78 -12.99
CA GLY A 454 -5.59 -16.80 -13.99
C GLY A 454 -6.46 -18.03 -13.78
N THR A 455 -6.90 -18.69 -14.86
CA THR A 455 -7.95 -19.71 -14.89
C THR A 455 -8.02 -20.55 -13.61
N THR A 456 -9.13 -20.41 -12.87
CA THR A 456 -9.34 -21.08 -11.58
C THR A 456 -10.44 -22.11 -11.65
N ASP A 457 -10.28 -23.16 -10.86
CA ASP A 457 -11.19 -24.30 -10.67
C ASP A 457 -12.33 -23.99 -9.69
N ASP A 458 -12.81 -22.74 -9.63
CA ASP A 458 -13.84 -22.29 -8.68
C ASP A 458 -14.78 -21.20 -9.23
N THR A 459 -15.92 -20.98 -8.57
CA THR A 459 -16.95 -20.02 -9.01
C THR A 459 -16.72 -18.59 -8.51
N GLY A 460 -17.51 -17.64 -9.05
CA GLY A 460 -17.50 -16.24 -8.60
C GLY A 460 -17.75 -16.07 -7.10
N VAL A 461 -18.68 -16.84 -6.51
CA VAL A 461 -18.98 -16.77 -5.06
C VAL A 461 -17.80 -17.24 -4.21
N HIS A 462 -17.12 -18.32 -4.62
CA HIS A 462 -15.91 -18.78 -3.94
C HIS A 462 -14.78 -17.76 -4.01
N ARG A 463 -14.63 -17.09 -5.16
CA ARG A 463 -13.65 -16.00 -5.33
C ARG A 463 -13.94 -14.82 -4.42
N LEU A 464 -15.21 -14.43 -4.24
CA LEU A 464 -15.60 -13.38 -3.29
C LEU A 464 -15.11 -13.69 -1.87
N ASN A 465 -15.24 -14.93 -1.42
CA ASN A 465 -14.76 -15.36 -0.11
C ASN A 465 -13.22 -15.32 -0.04
N ARG A 466 -12.54 -16.15 -0.84
CA ARG A 466 -11.10 -16.38 -0.65
C ARG A 466 -10.18 -15.26 -1.16
N LEU A 467 -10.67 -14.40 -2.06
CA LEU A 467 -9.87 -13.27 -2.59
C LEU A 467 -10.28 -11.98 -1.90
N TYR A 468 -11.56 -11.61 -1.98
CA TYR A 468 -12.00 -10.30 -1.54
C TYR A 468 -12.16 -10.23 -0.02
N CYS A 469 -12.83 -11.21 0.61
CA CYS A 469 -12.95 -11.20 2.08
C CYS A 469 -11.58 -11.42 2.74
N MET A 470 -10.75 -12.34 2.23
CA MET A 470 -9.38 -12.53 2.71
C MET A 470 -8.55 -11.25 2.60
N ALA A 471 -8.51 -10.62 1.42
CA ALA A 471 -7.76 -9.38 1.22
C ALA A 471 -8.28 -8.25 2.11
N PHE A 472 -9.60 -8.13 2.27
CA PHE A 472 -10.23 -7.17 3.18
C PHE A 472 -9.72 -7.36 4.61
N PHE A 473 -9.81 -8.57 5.17
CA PHE A 473 -9.33 -8.82 6.54
C PHE A 473 -7.80 -8.65 6.68
N ILE A 474 -7.00 -8.98 5.67
CA ILE A 474 -5.55 -8.69 5.67
C ILE A 474 -5.28 -7.19 5.75
N VAL A 475 -6.00 -6.38 4.95
CA VAL A 475 -5.88 -4.92 4.99
C VAL A 475 -6.30 -4.39 6.36
N LEU A 476 -7.35 -4.94 6.96
CA LEU A 476 -7.77 -4.57 8.32
C LEU A 476 -6.74 -4.95 9.39
N THR A 477 -6.12 -6.13 9.30
CA THR A 477 -5.01 -6.51 10.19
C THR A 477 -3.87 -5.50 10.10
N LEU A 478 -3.48 -5.10 8.89
CA LEU A 478 -2.39 -4.14 8.67
C LEU A 478 -2.75 -2.76 9.22
N PHE A 479 -3.99 -2.31 8.99
CA PHE A 479 -4.48 -1.02 9.46
C PHE A 479 -4.57 -0.97 11.00
N ALA A 480 -5.16 -1.99 11.62
CA ALA A 480 -5.27 -2.10 13.07
C ALA A 480 -3.88 -2.16 13.73
N SER A 481 -2.95 -2.95 13.17
CA SER A 481 -1.56 -3.02 13.65
C SER A 481 -0.85 -1.69 13.52
N ALA A 482 -0.99 -0.99 12.39
CA ALA A 482 -0.34 0.31 12.16
C ALA A 482 -0.73 1.32 13.24
N LYS A 483 -1.99 1.35 13.68
CA LYS A 483 -2.43 2.26 14.74
C LYS A 483 -1.91 1.87 16.12
N GLN A 484 -1.80 0.58 16.41
CA GLN A 484 -1.28 0.08 17.68
C GLN A 484 0.23 0.34 17.86
N PHE A 485 0.99 0.41 16.77
CA PHE A 485 2.45 0.61 16.81
C PHE A 485 2.93 2.01 16.38
N VAL A 486 2.10 2.82 15.72
CA VAL A 486 2.48 4.14 15.16
C VAL A 486 1.74 5.31 15.85
N GLY A 487 0.63 5.06 16.55
CA GLY A 487 -0.08 6.06 17.37
C GLY A 487 0.04 5.78 18.88
N GLU A 488 -0.45 6.70 19.71
CA GLU A 488 -0.72 6.42 21.13
C GLU A 488 -2.10 5.73 21.21
N PRO A 489 -2.16 4.41 21.53
CA PRO A 489 -3.41 3.65 21.46
C PRO A 489 -4.39 4.02 22.58
N ILE A 490 -3.85 4.49 23.71
CA ILE A 490 -4.57 4.95 24.89
C ILE A 490 -3.82 6.16 25.48
N SER A 491 -4.58 7.14 25.98
CA SER A 491 -4.03 8.29 26.70
C SER A 491 -4.81 8.50 27.98
N CYS A 492 -4.13 8.33 29.12
CA CYS A 492 -4.72 8.41 30.45
C CYS A 492 -4.49 9.76 31.13
N TRP A 493 -5.51 10.19 31.86
CA TRP A 493 -5.53 11.36 32.72
C TRP A 493 -4.87 11.02 34.06
N CYS A 494 -3.55 11.24 34.13
CA CYS A 494 -2.77 11.00 35.34
C CYS A 494 -2.76 12.23 36.27
N PRO A 495 -2.60 12.04 37.59
CA PRO A 495 -2.47 13.14 38.56
C PRO A 495 -1.28 14.06 38.26
N ALA A 496 -1.39 15.35 38.59
CA ALA A 496 -0.37 16.36 38.30
C ALA A 496 1.03 16.06 38.89
N GLN A 497 1.10 15.30 39.98
CA GLN A 497 2.37 14.85 40.58
C GLN A 497 3.15 13.81 39.75
N PHE A 498 2.52 13.21 38.73
CA PHE A 498 3.17 12.21 37.89
C PHE A 498 4.14 12.89 36.92
N LYS A 499 5.43 12.57 37.06
CA LYS A 499 6.46 12.93 36.08
C LYS A 499 6.17 12.24 34.75
N LYS A 500 6.72 12.77 33.64
CA LYS A 500 6.51 12.22 32.29
C LYS A 500 6.71 10.70 32.18
N PHE A 501 7.68 10.13 32.89
CA PHE A 501 7.91 8.69 32.88
C PHE A 501 6.83 7.89 33.63
N HIS A 502 6.23 8.45 34.69
CA HIS A 502 5.09 7.84 35.39
C HIS A 502 3.84 7.82 34.49
N VAL A 503 3.61 8.89 33.72
CA VAL A 503 2.52 8.95 32.73
C VAL A 503 2.73 7.92 31.64
N ALA A 504 3.95 7.80 31.12
CA ALA A 504 4.28 6.78 30.13
C ALA A 504 4.10 5.35 30.68
N TYR A 505 4.46 5.12 31.95
CA TYR A 505 4.21 3.84 32.63
C TYR A 505 2.71 3.57 32.78
N ALA A 506 1.92 4.54 33.25
CA ALA A 506 0.48 4.39 33.40
C ALA A 506 -0.22 4.11 32.07
N ASN A 507 0.11 4.84 31.00
CA ASN A 507 -0.41 4.59 29.65
C ASN A 507 -0.06 3.18 29.16
N ALA A 508 1.18 2.74 29.33
CA ALA A 508 1.59 1.39 28.92
C ALA A 508 0.94 0.29 29.76
N TYR A 509 0.84 0.48 31.07
CA TYR A 509 0.21 -0.45 31.99
C TYR A 509 -1.28 -0.58 31.70
N CYS A 510 -1.99 0.54 31.57
CA CYS A 510 -3.42 0.58 31.23
C CYS A 510 -3.73 0.13 29.80
N TRP A 511 -2.74 0.11 28.91
CA TRP A 511 -2.90 -0.53 27.61
C TRP A 511 -2.77 -2.06 27.67
N ILE A 512 -1.91 -2.58 28.54
CA ILE A 512 -1.66 -4.03 28.69
C ILE A 512 -2.69 -4.68 29.60
N LYS A 513 -3.10 -3.98 30.66
CA LYS A 513 -4.21 -4.38 31.52
C LYS A 513 -5.53 -4.00 30.86
N ASN A 514 -6.58 -4.79 31.09
CA ASN A 514 -7.91 -4.45 30.60
C ASN A 514 -8.41 -3.15 31.23
N THR A 515 -9.28 -2.44 30.51
CA THR A 515 -9.98 -1.24 31.01
C THR A 515 -11.46 -1.52 31.10
N TYR A 516 -12.17 -0.88 32.03
CA TYR A 516 -13.61 -1.09 32.22
C TYR A 516 -14.41 0.17 31.90
N LEU A 517 -15.68 -0.02 31.54
CA LEU A 517 -16.60 1.07 31.20
C LEU A 517 -17.58 1.30 32.35
N VAL A 518 -17.65 2.54 32.83
CA VAL A 518 -18.73 3.03 33.71
C VAL A 518 -19.29 4.32 33.09
N PRO A 519 -20.60 4.44 32.86
CA PRO A 519 -21.22 5.68 32.40
C PRO A 519 -20.90 6.85 33.33
N PHE A 520 -20.79 8.08 32.78
CA PHE A 520 -20.44 9.26 33.58
C PHE A 520 -21.49 9.59 34.64
N GLU A 521 -22.73 9.18 34.44
CA GLU A 521 -23.86 9.41 35.33
C GLU A 521 -23.86 8.44 36.54
N GLN A 522 -23.02 7.41 36.52
CA GLN A 522 -22.95 6.38 37.55
C GLN A 522 -21.70 6.55 38.41
N VAL A 523 -21.84 6.28 39.71
CA VAL A 523 -20.71 6.26 40.64
C VAL A 523 -19.86 5.02 40.36
N LEU A 524 -18.53 5.16 40.37
CA LEU A 524 -17.62 4.04 40.24
C LEU A 524 -17.85 3.04 41.38
N PRO A 525 -18.13 1.75 41.10
CA PRO A 525 -18.36 0.75 42.14
C PRO A 525 -17.18 0.64 43.11
N GLU A 526 -17.45 0.47 44.40
CA GLU A 526 -16.38 0.28 45.40
C GLU A 526 -15.81 -1.14 45.35
N GLU A 527 -16.64 -2.13 45.01
CA GLU A 527 -16.21 -3.53 44.91
C GLU A 527 -15.41 -3.80 43.63
N HIS A 528 -14.22 -4.39 43.79
CA HIS A 528 -13.32 -4.70 42.67
C HIS A 528 -13.90 -5.74 41.71
N LYS A 529 -14.69 -6.69 42.23
CA LYS A 529 -15.29 -7.75 41.42
C LYS A 529 -16.27 -7.17 40.39
N GLU A 530 -17.07 -6.18 40.79
CA GLU A 530 -18.00 -5.50 39.88
C GLU A 530 -17.25 -4.73 38.78
N ARG A 531 -16.07 -4.18 39.08
CA ARG A 531 -15.21 -3.52 38.08
C ARG A 531 -14.61 -4.53 37.09
N GLU A 532 -14.19 -5.70 37.56
CA GLU A 532 -13.64 -6.77 36.73
C GLU A 532 -14.69 -7.32 35.74
N GLU A 533 -15.96 -7.41 36.14
CA GLU A 533 -17.07 -7.85 35.28
C GLU A 533 -17.37 -6.87 34.13
N MET A 534 -16.98 -5.60 34.27
CA MET A 534 -17.15 -4.55 33.26
C MET A 534 -15.91 -4.34 32.37
N GLU A 535 -14.89 -5.21 32.47
CA GLU A 535 -13.65 -5.11 31.70
C GLU A 535 -13.84 -5.41 30.20
N ILE A 536 -13.13 -4.65 29.37
CA ILE A 536 -13.13 -4.78 27.93
C ILE A 536 -11.76 -5.32 27.48
N MET A 537 -11.75 -6.54 26.94
CA MET A 537 -10.50 -7.29 26.67
C MET A 537 -10.11 -7.37 25.19
N TYR A 538 -10.98 -7.00 24.25
CA TYR A 538 -10.79 -7.39 22.84
C TYR A 538 -9.81 -6.52 22.05
N TYR A 539 -9.61 -5.24 22.43
CA TYR A 539 -8.88 -4.25 21.61
C TYR A 539 -7.45 -4.68 21.25
N GLN A 540 -6.77 -5.32 22.19
CA GLN A 540 -5.39 -5.80 22.01
C GLN A 540 -5.30 -6.92 20.96
N TRP A 541 -6.38 -7.69 20.81
CA TRP A 541 -6.44 -8.89 19.99
C TRP A 541 -7.01 -8.64 18.60
N VAL A 542 -7.62 -7.48 18.34
CA VAL A 542 -8.27 -7.14 17.06
C VAL A 542 -7.41 -7.47 15.83
N PRO A 543 -6.11 -7.11 15.75
CA PRO A 543 -5.31 -7.44 14.56
C PRO A 543 -5.09 -8.95 14.38
N VAL A 544 -4.90 -9.68 15.49
CA VAL A 544 -4.71 -11.14 15.50
C VAL A 544 -5.99 -11.85 15.09
N ILE A 545 -7.13 -11.36 15.58
CA ILE A 545 -8.46 -11.85 15.20
C ILE A 545 -8.63 -11.67 13.71
N PHE A 546 -8.44 -10.47 13.16
CA PHE A 546 -8.59 -10.24 11.72
C PHE A 546 -7.65 -11.11 10.87
N ALA A 547 -6.42 -11.36 11.33
CA ALA A 547 -5.49 -12.25 10.63
C ALA A 547 -6.01 -13.69 10.61
N PHE A 548 -6.56 -14.14 11.74
CA PHE A 548 -7.19 -15.44 11.86
C PHE A 548 -8.46 -15.56 11.02
N GLN A 549 -9.31 -14.52 10.98
CA GLN A 549 -10.49 -14.48 10.10
C GLN A 549 -10.10 -14.56 8.62
N ALA A 550 -9.04 -13.84 8.21
CA ALA A 550 -8.51 -13.92 6.85
C ALA A 550 -8.07 -15.35 6.49
N PHE A 551 -7.36 -16.03 7.41
CA PHE A 551 -6.96 -17.42 7.23
C PHE A 551 -8.17 -18.35 7.10
N LEU A 552 -9.19 -18.19 7.95
CA LEU A 552 -10.39 -19.01 7.92
C LEU A 552 -11.20 -18.84 6.61
N PHE A 553 -11.24 -17.64 6.01
CA PHE A 553 -11.81 -17.44 4.66
C PHE A 553 -11.02 -18.13 3.54
N PHE A 554 -9.73 -18.43 3.76
CA PHE A 554 -8.90 -19.18 2.82
C PHE A 554 -9.02 -20.70 2.98
N LEU A 555 -9.41 -21.19 4.17
CA LEU A 555 -9.42 -22.61 4.52
C LEU A 555 -10.30 -23.50 3.59
N PRO A 556 -11.53 -23.12 3.21
CA PRO A 556 -12.34 -23.96 2.31
C PRO A 556 -11.69 -24.16 0.93
N ARG A 557 -10.90 -23.19 0.46
CA ARG A 557 -10.14 -23.33 -0.80
C ARG A 557 -9.03 -24.38 -0.67
N MET A 558 -8.32 -24.39 0.46
CA MET A 558 -7.28 -25.40 0.71
C MET A 558 -7.88 -26.80 0.68
N PHE A 559 -9.07 -26.95 1.28
CA PHE A 559 -9.83 -28.18 1.25
C PHE A 559 -10.16 -28.59 -0.20
N TRP A 560 -10.79 -27.72 -1.00
CA TRP A 560 -11.13 -28.02 -2.40
C TRP A 560 -9.91 -28.44 -3.23
N LYS A 561 -8.80 -27.70 -3.12
CA LYS A 561 -7.58 -27.99 -3.89
C LYS A 561 -7.00 -29.35 -3.55
N HIS A 562 -6.99 -29.71 -2.26
CA HIS A 562 -6.46 -30.98 -1.79
C HIS A 562 -7.27 -32.15 -2.35
N TRP A 563 -8.60 -32.11 -2.21
CA TRP A 563 -9.48 -33.21 -2.62
C TRP A 563 -9.68 -33.30 -4.14
N ASN A 564 -9.76 -32.16 -4.84
CA ASN A 564 -9.83 -32.15 -6.30
C ASN A 564 -8.60 -32.83 -6.93
N GLY A 565 -7.41 -32.69 -6.33
CA GLY A 565 -6.20 -33.36 -6.77
C GLY A 565 -6.27 -34.89 -6.76
N TYR A 566 -7.09 -35.48 -5.86
CA TYR A 566 -7.29 -36.92 -5.82
C TYR A 566 -8.24 -37.42 -6.91
N SER A 567 -9.08 -36.57 -7.51
CA SER A 567 -10.06 -37.00 -8.54
C SER A 567 -9.44 -37.63 -9.79
N GLY A 568 -8.13 -37.44 -10.00
CA GLY A 568 -7.43 -37.87 -11.23
C GLY A 568 -7.80 -37.04 -12.47
N PHE A 569 -8.60 -35.98 -12.29
CA PHE A 569 -9.04 -35.08 -13.36
C PHE A 569 -8.45 -33.68 -13.14
N ASP A 570 -7.60 -33.24 -14.07
CA ASP A 570 -7.03 -31.89 -14.03
C ASP A 570 -8.06 -30.86 -14.53
N LEU A 571 -9.01 -30.51 -13.66
CA LEU A 571 -10.06 -29.54 -13.93
C LEU A 571 -9.47 -28.18 -14.34
N LYS A 572 -8.32 -27.78 -13.77
CA LYS A 572 -7.69 -26.50 -14.09
C LYS A 572 -7.19 -26.46 -15.53
N LYS A 573 -6.57 -27.55 -16.00
CA LYS A 573 -6.14 -27.68 -17.40
C LYS A 573 -7.31 -27.66 -18.37
N VAL A 574 -8.40 -28.35 -18.05
CA VAL A 574 -9.62 -28.37 -18.87
C VAL A 574 -10.23 -26.98 -18.98
N LEU A 575 -10.39 -26.28 -17.86
CA LEU A 575 -10.92 -24.92 -17.85
C LEU A 575 -10.00 -23.94 -18.57
N LYS A 576 -8.68 -24.12 -18.53
CA LYS A 576 -7.73 -23.32 -19.30
C LYS A 576 -7.89 -23.51 -20.80
N ILE A 577 -7.96 -24.75 -21.27
CA ILE A 577 -8.17 -25.06 -22.69
C ILE A 577 -9.53 -24.48 -23.15
N ALA A 578 -10.56 -24.59 -22.31
CA ALA A 578 -11.88 -24.02 -22.58
C ALA A 578 -11.86 -22.48 -22.61
N GLU A 579 -11.14 -21.83 -21.68
CA GLU A 579 -10.95 -20.38 -21.69
C GLU A 579 -10.22 -19.92 -22.96
N ASP A 580 -9.12 -20.59 -23.32
CA ASP A 580 -8.35 -20.29 -24.53
C ASP A 580 -9.20 -20.45 -25.79
N ALA A 581 -10.01 -21.51 -25.88
CA ALA A 581 -10.93 -21.75 -27.00
C ALA A 581 -12.02 -20.68 -27.15
N THR A 582 -12.32 -19.91 -26.10
CA THR A 582 -13.34 -18.86 -26.16
C THR A 582 -12.89 -17.65 -27.00
N TYR A 583 -11.58 -17.42 -27.12
CA TYR A 583 -11.01 -16.25 -27.80
C TYR A 583 -10.47 -16.53 -29.21
N GLU A 584 -10.59 -17.77 -29.68
CA GLU A 584 -10.04 -18.21 -30.96
C GLU A 584 -11.07 -18.21 -32.09
N SER A 585 -10.59 -18.41 -33.32
CA SER A 585 -11.46 -18.48 -34.50
C SER A 585 -12.44 -19.66 -34.41
N PRO A 586 -13.61 -19.58 -35.07
CA PRO A 586 -14.63 -20.65 -34.97
C PRO A 586 -14.12 -22.06 -35.32
N ASP A 587 -13.20 -22.15 -36.29
CA ASP A 587 -12.63 -23.43 -36.74
C ASP A 587 -11.63 -24.00 -35.72
N GLU A 588 -10.70 -23.19 -35.22
CA GLU A 588 -9.75 -23.57 -34.15
C GLU A 588 -10.47 -23.91 -32.84
N ARG A 589 -11.53 -23.16 -32.51
CA ARG A 589 -12.39 -23.43 -31.36
C ARG A 589 -13.06 -24.80 -31.47
N LYS A 590 -13.58 -25.15 -32.65
CA LYS A 590 -14.22 -26.46 -32.88
C LYS A 590 -13.23 -27.60 -32.70
N GLU A 591 -11.99 -27.42 -33.16
CA GLU A 591 -10.89 -28.38 -32.95
C GLU A 591 -10.59 -28.56 -31.45
N LYS A 592 -10.42 -27.45 -30.71
CA LYS A 592 -10.17 -27.48 -29.25
C LYS A 592 -11.31 -28.07 -28.44
N VAL A 593 -12.57 -27.76 -28.80
CA VAL A 593 -13.75 -28.39 -28.19
C VAL A 593 -13.76 -29.90 -28.47
N GLY A 594 -13.35 -30.33 -29.66
CA GLY A 594 -13.13 -31.74 -29.98
C GLY A 594 -12.11 -32.39 -29.06
N TYR A 595 -10.95 -31.76 -28.87
CA TYR A 595 -9.93 -32.25 -27.92
C TYR A 595 -10.44 -32.32 -26.47
N LEU A 596 -11.20 -31.30 -26.03
CA LEU A 596 -11.84 -31.28 -24.71
C LEU A 596 -12.83 -32.44 -24.55
N ALA A 597 -13.68 -32.70 -25.56
CA ALA A 597 -14.64 -33.79 -25.53
C ALA A 597 -13.96 -35.16 -25.49
N ILE A 598 -12.87 -35.36 -26.24
CA ILE A 598 -12.06 -36.59 -26.18
C ILE A 598 -11.43 -36.76 -24.80
N PHE A 599 -10.91 -35.69 -24.20
CA PHE A 599 -10.30 -35.73 -22.89
C PHE A 599 -11.32 -36.11 -21.79
N VAL A 600 -12.51 -35.50 -21.82
CA VAL A 600 -13.61 -35.81 -20.89
C VAL A 600 -14.14 -37.22 -21.11
N ASP A 601 -14.33 -37.66 -22.35
CA ASP A 601 -14.79 -39.02 -22.68
C ASP A 601 -13.79 -40.09 -22.21
N ARG A 602 -12.49 -39.89 -22.45
CA ARG A 602 -11.44 -40.79 -21.94
C ARG A 602 -11.43 -40.86 -20.42
N TRP A 603 -11.60 -39.72 -19.75
CA TRP A 603 -11.68 -39.70 -18.30
C TRP A 603 -12.92 -40.45 -17.78
N ILE A 604 -14.08 -40.31 -18.44
CA ILE A 604 -15.31 -41.07 -18.15
C ILE A 604 -15.05 -42.59 -18.29
N ASP A 605 -14.36 -43.01 -19.35
CA ASP A 605 -14.03 -44.43 -19.56
C ASP A 605 -13.06 -44.98 -18.50
N VAL A 606 -12.02 -44.21 -18.14
CA VAL A 606 -11.08 -44.59 -17.07
C VAL A 606 -11.83 -44.71 -15.75
N ARG A 607 -12.64 -43.72 -15.40
CA ARG A 607 -13.51 -43.73 -14.21
C ARG A 607 -14.35 -45.01 -14.17
N ASP A 608 -15.08 -45.33 -15.23
CA ASP A 608 -16.01 -46.46 -15.25
C ASP A 608 -15.28 -47.83 -15.26
N SER A 609 -14.08 -47.91 -15.85
CA SER A 609 -13.23 -49.11 -15.83
C SER A 609 -12.72 -49.48 -14.43
N ILE A 610 -12.41 -48.47 -13.60
CA ILE A 610 -11.97 -48.66 -12.20
C ILE A 610 -13.14 -49.18 -11.35
N VAL A 611 -14.37 -48.70 -11.59
CA VAL A 611 -15.56 -49.15 -10.85
C VAL A 611 -15.88 -50.62 -11.13
N SER A 612 -15.73 -51.09 -12.37
CA SER A 612 -16.03 -52.48 -12.74
C SER A 612 -15.18 -53.54 -12.01
N LYS A 613 -13.99 -53.19 -11.50
CA LYS A 613 -13.07 -54.14 -10.85
C LYS A 613 -13.31 -54.32 -9.34
N SER A 614 -14.11 -53.47 -8.69
CA SER A 614 -14.34 -53.49 -7.24
C SER A 614 -15.73 -54.02 -6.88
N LYS A 615 -15.98 -55.32 -7.08
CA LYS A 615 -17.25 -56.00 -6.76
C LYS A 615 -17.20 -56.78 -5.42
N THR A 616 -16.45 -56.33 -4.42
CA THR A 616 -16.37 -57.04 -3.12
C THR A 616 -17.21 -56.36 -2.05
N LYS A 617 -18.23 -57.10 -1.59
CA LYS A 617 -19.27 -56.81 -0.59
C LYS A 617 -18.76 -56.16 0.70
N THR A 618 -19.38 -55.07 1.18
CA THR A 618 -19.65 -54.89 2.62
C THR A 618 -20.77 -53.88 2.89
N LYS A 619 -21.79 -54.30 3.64
CA LYS A 619 -23.00 -53.53 4.04
C LYS A 619 -22.74 -52.37 5.04
N ILE A 620 -21.51 -52.17 5.50
CA ILE A 620 -21.16 -51.13 6.51
C ILE A 620 -20.90 -49.75 5.85
N LYS A 621 -20.79 -49.68 4.52
CA LYS A 621 -20.53 -48.44 3.78
C LYS A 621 -21.77 -47.56 3.50
N ALA A 622 -22.99 -48.00 3.81
CA ALA A 622 -24.20 -47.27 3.41
C ALA A 622 -24.41 -45.92 4.14
N ALA A 623 -23.85 -45.73 5.34
CA ALA A 623 -24.07 -44.51 6.12
C ALA A 623 -23.01 -43.41 5.90
N CYS A 624 -21.79 -43.77 5.47
CA CYS A 624 -20.67 -42.83 5.27
C CYS A 624 -20.04 -42.89 3.86
N ALA A 625 -20.60 -43.65 2.89
CA ALA A 625 -19.98 -43.87 1.57
C ALA A 625 -20.83 -43.42 0.36
N ASN A 626 -21.47 -42.24 0.44
CA ASN A 626 -21.93 -41.54 -0.76
C ASN A 626 -20.83 -40.72 -1.46
N GLY A 627 -19.59 -40.71 -0.94
CA GLY A 627 -18.44 -39.98 -1.49
C GLY A 627 -17.28 -40.86 -1.99
N GLY A 628 -17.53 -42.14 -2.32
CA GLY A 628 -16.51 -43.00 -2.91
C GLY A 628 -16.41 -42.83 -4.42
N PHE A 629 -15.20 -42.98 -4.98
CA PHE A 629 -14.84 -43.03 -6.43
C PHE A 629 -15.76 -43.89 -7.34
N HIS A 630 -16.71 -44.63 -6.77
CA HIS A 630 -17.43 -45.72 -7.41
C HIS A 630 -18.78 -45.31 -8.05
N HIS A 631 -19.30 -44.10 -7.80
CA HIS A 631 -20.61 -43.66 -8.32
C HIS A 631 -20.56 -42.49 -9.31
N GLY A 632 -19.36 -42.03 -9.71
CA GLY A 632 -19.21 -40.88 -10.63
C GLY A 632 -19.81 -39.59 -10.10
N ASN A 633 -19.71 -39.38 -8.79
CA ASN A 633 -20.22 -38.23 -8.03
C ASN A 633 -19.16 -37.63 -7.08
N PHE A 634 -17.89 -38.00 -7.23
CA PHE A 634 -16.81 -37.60 -6.33
C PHE A 634 -16.61 -36.09 -6.34
N MET A 635 -16.38 -35.50 -7.52
CA MET A 635 -16.09 -34.06 -7.64
C MET A 635 -17.29 -33.22 -7.18
N SER A 636 -18.49 -33.60 -7.59
CA SER A 636 -19.73 -32.91 -7.24
C SER A 636 -20.00 -32.92 -5.73
N VAL A 637 -19.78 -34.04 -5.03
CA VAL A 637 -19.96 -34.13 -3.57
C VAL A 637 -18.95 -33.26 -2.81
N PHE A 638 -17.66 -33.34 -3.14
CA PHE A 638 -16.64 -32.51 -2.49
C PHE A 638 -16.83 -31.02 -2.78
N TYR A 639 -17.38 -30.68 -3.94
CA TYR A 639 -17.73 -29.31 -4.27
C TYR A 639 -18.87 -28.78 -3.40
N ILE A 640 -19.98 -29.53 -3.27
CA ILE A 640 -21.10 -29.18 -2.38
C ILE A 640 -20.63 -29.09 -0.92
N PHE A 641 -19.73 -29.98 -0.50
CA PHE A 641 -19.17 -29.92 0.85
C PHE A 641 -18.28 -28.67 1.02
N THR A 642 -17.52 -28.28 -0.01
CA THR A 642 -16.77 -27.02 0.00
C THR A 642 -17.71 -25.81 0.09
N ASP A 643 -18.84 -25.82 -0.62
CA ASP A 643 -19.89 -24.81 -0.50
C ASP A 643 -20.43 -24.71 0.93
N PHE A 644 -20.70 -25.86 1.54
CA PHE A 644 -21.08 -25.93 2.95
C PHE A 644 -20.00 -25.34 3.86
N LEU A 645 -18.72 -25.65 3.63
CA LEU A 645 -17.61 -25.08 4.40
C LEU A 645 -17.53 -23.56 4.27
N TYR A 646 -17.77 -23.00 3.08
CA TYR A 646 -17.82 -21.53 2.92
C TYR A 646 -18.99 -20.92 3.71
N PHE A 647 -20.18 -21.50 3.64
CA PHE A 647 -21.35 -21.06 4.40
C PHE A 647 -21.12 -21.15 5.91
N ALA A 648 -20.70 -22.33 6.38
CA ALA A 648 -20.40 -22.60 7.79
C ALA A 648 -19.27 -21.70 8.30
N ASN A 649 -18.25 -21.43 7.49
CA ASN A 649 -17.20 -20.48 7.83
C ASN A 649 -17.77 -19.07 7.98
N SER A 650 -18.48 -18.53 6.99
CA SER A 650 -19.04 -17.17 7.09
C SER A 650 -19.98 -16.99 8.28
N LEU A 651 -20.79 -18.00 8.59
CA LEU A 651 -21.65 -18.02 9.77
C LEU A 651 -20.83 -18.11 11.06
N GLY A 652 -19.81 -18.98 11.09
CA GLY A 652 -18.89 -19.13 12.21
C GLY A 652 -18.09 -17.86 12.50
N GLN A 653 -17.74 -17.07 11.49
CA GLN A 653 -17.07 -15.77 11.69
C GLN A 653 -17.92 -14.79 12.50
N ILE A 654 -19.25 -14.81 12.31
CA ILE A 654 -20.18 -13.95 13.05
C ILE A 654 -20.19 -14.36 14.52
N PHE A 655 -20.32 -15.66 14.79
CA PHE A 655 -20.30 -16.19 16.17
C PHE A 655 -18.93 -16.02 16.85
N LEU A 656 -17.84 -16.11 16.09
CA LEU A 656 -16.50 -15.84 16.59
C LEU A 656 -16.37 -14.39 17.08
N LEU A 657 -16.88 -13.43 16.30
CA LEU A 657 -16.87 -12.02 16.72
C LEU A 657 -17.81 -11.75 17.90
N GLU A 658 -18.98 -12.40 17.94
CA GLU A 658 -19.89 -12.34 19.09
C GLU A 658 -19.20 -12.79 20.38
N ALA A 659 -18.54 -13.96 20.34
CA ALA A 659 -17.86 -14.55 21.50
C ALA A 659 -16.68 -13.72 21.99
N ILE A 660 -15.94 -13.06 21.08
CA ILE A 660 -14.74 -12.29 21.45
C ILE A 660 -15.07 -10.85 21.85
N LEU A 661 -16.06 -10.21 21.23
CA LEU A 661 -16.42 -8.83 21.53
C LEU A 661 -17.26 -8.72 22.82
N GLY A 662 -18.05 -9.73 23.17
CA GLY A 662 -18.92 -9.74 24.36
C GLY A 662 -20.07 -8.71 24.35
N ASN A 663 -20.07 -7.78 23.39
CA ASN A 663 -20.94 -6.59 23.36
C ASN A 663 -22.14 -6.71 22.39
N ASN A 664 -22.74 -7.91 22.23
CA ASN A 664 -23.87 -8.16 21.31
C ASN A 664 -23.58 -7.71 19.86
N PHE A 665 -22.51 -8.25 19.25
CA PHE A 665 -22.14 -7.98 17.86
C PHE A 665 -23.30 -8.25 16.89
N LEU A 666 -24.12 -9.28 17.12
CA LEU A 666 -25.30 -9.61 16.32
C LEU A 666 -26.26 -8.42 16.12
N ARG A 667 -26.40 -7.55 17.13
CA ARG A 667 -27.32 -6.41 17.08
C ARG A 667 -26.73 -5.15 16.44
N VAL A 668 -25.43 -5.13 16.13
CA VAL A 668 -24.74 -3.93 15.63
C VAL A 668 -25.38 -3.39 14.34
N GLY A 669 -25.65 -4.24 13.36
CA GLY A 669 -26.32 -3.82 12.11
C GLY A 669 -27.73 -3.27 12.31
N PRO A 670 -28.66 -4.00 12.95
CA PRO A 670 -30.02 -3.53 13.20
C PRO A 670 -30.08 -2.22 13.99
N ASP A 671 -29.26 -2.08 15.04
CA ASP A 671 -29.24 -0.85 15.83
C ASP A 671 -28.69 0.33 15.03
N PHE A 672 -27.68 0.09 14.19
CA PHE A 672 -27.17 1.10 13.27
C PHE A 672 -28.24 1.55 12.26
N ILE A 673 -28.99 0.61 11.67
CA ILE A 673 -30.09 0.93 10.75
C ILE A 673 -31.16 1.76 11.47
N LYS A 674 -31.55 1.37 12.67
CA LYS A 674 -32.54 2.10 13.49
C LYS A 674 -32.06 3.52 13.80
N LEU A 675 -30.80 3.70 14.17
CA LEU A 675 -30.20 5.01 14.44
C LEU A 675 -30.23 5.92 13.21
N MET A 676 -29.92 5.36 12.03
CA MET A 676 -29.97 6.08 10.75
C MET A 676 -31.40 6.52 10.38
N PHE A 677 -32.42 5.71 10.67
CA PHE A 677 -33.81 6.09 10.47
C PHE A 677 -34.32 7.13 11.48
N GLU A 678 -33.86 7.07 12.74
CA GLU A 678 -34.25 8.00 13.81
C GLU A 678 -33.46 9.33 13.79
N SER A 679 -32.51 9.51 12.86
CA SER A 679 -31.65 10.71 12.74
C SER A 679 -30.90 11.10 14.04
N LYS A 680 -30.63 10.12 14.89
CA LYS A 680 -29.87 10.33 16.13
C LYS A 680 -28.37 10.40 15.86
N LYS A 681 -27.63 11.02 16.77
CA LYS A 681 -26.17 11.17 16.64
C LYS A 681 -25.51 9.81 16.79
N TRP A 682 -24.44 9.60 16.02
CA TRP A 682 -23.67 8.37 16.06
C TRP A 682 -23.11 8.05 17.47
N GLU A 683 -22.81 9.10 18.25
CA GLU A 683 -22.26 9.03 19.61
C GLU A 683 -23.19 8.32 20.62
N ASP A 684 -24.47 8.13 20.29
CA ASP A 684 -25.45 7.43 21.14
C ASP A 684 -25.30 5.90 21.10
N MET A 685 -24.47 5.35 20.20
CA MET A 685 -24.19 3.91 20.10
C MET A 685 -23.14 3.49 21.15
N SER A 686 -23.56 3.40 22.41
CA SER A 686 -22.74 3.17 23.62
C SER A 686 -21.90 1.87 23.69
N ARG A 687 -21.73 1.13 22.59
CA ARG A 687 -21.03 -0.17 22.56
C ARG A 687 -19.51 -0.09 22.46
N PHE A 688 -19.01 1.05 21.97
CA PHE A 688 -17.60 1.31 21.76
C PHE A 688 -17.21 2.58 22.52
N PRO A 689 -16.94 2.48 23.84
CA PRO A 689 -16.67 3.66 24.66
C PRO A 689 -15.35 4.34 24.26
N LEU A 690 -15.40 5.66 24.03
CA LEU A 690 -14.21 6.47 23.79
C LEU A 690 -13.42 6.77 25.07
N VAL A 691 -14.07 6.60 26.22
CA VAL A 691 -13.51 6.84 27.54
C VAL A 691 -13.73 5.59 28.40
N THR A 692 -12.67 5.10 29.02
CA THR A 692 -12.71 3.97 29.97
C THR A 692 -11.93 4.32 31.23
N TYR A 693 -12.06 3.48 32.25
CA TYR A 693 -11.30 3.59 33.49
C TYR A 693 -10.30 2.45 33.61
N CYS A 694 -9.16 2.74 34.24
CA CYS A 694 -8.09 1.79 34.48
C CYS A 694 -7.63 1.87 35.93
N ASP A 695 -7.59 0.71 36.58
CA ASP A 695 -7.04 0.56 37.93
C ASP A 695 -5.63 -0.04 37.88
N PHE A 696 -4.67 0.61 38.53
CA PHE A 696 -3.31 0.09 38.67
C PHE A 696 -2.72 0.34 40.05
N ASP A 697 -1.89 -0.60 40.50
CA ASP A 697 -1.31 -0.61 41.84
C ASP A 697 0.18 -0.23 41.79
N ILE A 698 0.58 0.75 42.61
CA ILE A 698 1.98 1.11 42.83
C ILE A 698 2.40 0.63 44.22
N ARG A 699 3.47 -0.17 44.27
CA ARG A 699 4.06 -0.63 45.53
C ARG A 699 5.19 0.30 45.97
N GLN A 700 5.09 0.88 47.16
CA GLN A 700 6.15 1.66 47.80
C GLN A 700 6.42 1.14 49.21
N LEU A 701 7.64 0.64 49.48
CA LEU A 701 8.14 0.27 50.82
C LEU A 701 7.13 -0.54 51.67
N SER A 702 6.44 -1.51 51.04
CA SER A 702 5.40 -2.39 51.62
C SER A 702 3.95 -1.90 51.63
N ASN A 703 3.67 -0.64 51.26
CA ASN A 703 2.30 -0.15 51.09
C ASN A 703 1.87 -0.25 49.61
N LEU A 704 0.65 -0.77 49.37
CA LEU A 704 0.06 -0.90 48.04
C LEU A 704 -0.92 0.26 47.83
N GLN A 705 -0.58 1.20 46.96
CA GLN A 705 -1.45 2.31 46.62
C GLN A 705 -2.12 2.05 45.27
N ARG A 706 -3.45 1.94 45.29
CA ARG A 706 -4.27 1.78 44.10
C ARG A 706 -4.64 3.13 43.52
N TRP A 707 -4.48 3.27 42.21
CA TRP A 707 -4.84 4.45 41.44
C TRP A 707 -5.88 4.07 40.39
N THR A 708 -6.99 4.81 40.36
CA THR A 708 -7.95 4.79 39.26
C THR A 708 -7.72 6.01 38.37
N VAL A 709 -7.47 5.78 37.08
CA VAL A 709 -7.29 6.86 36.10
C VAL A 709 -8.30 6.73 34.97
N GLN A 710 -8.76 7.88 34.48
CA GLN A 710 -9.61 7.95 33.29
C GLN A 710 -8.73 7.91 32.05
N CYS A 711 -9.06 7.06 31.08
CA CYS A 711 -8.32 6.90 29.85
C CYS A 711 -9.19 7.15 28.62
N SER A 712 -8.65 7.89 27.65
CA SER A 712 -9.24 8.07 26.33
C SER A 712 -8.67 7.02 25.37
N LEU A 713 -9.53 6.40 24.56
CA LEU A 713 -9.20 5.37 23.58
C LEU A 713 -9.47 5.86 22.15
N PRO A 714 -8.55 6.62 21.53
CA PRO A 714 -8.68 7.06 20.14
C PRO A 714 -8.82 5.90 19.13
N VAL A 715 -8.32 4.71 19.47
CA VAL A 715 -8.48 3.49 18.67
C VAL A 715 -9.96 3.14 18.47
N ASN A 716 -10.82 3.47 19.44
CA ASN A 716 -12.21 3.04 19.41
C ASN A 716 -13.09 3.81 18.42
N LEU A 717 -12.73 5.07 18.10
CA LEU A 717 -13.37 5.85 17.02
C LEU A 717 -13.36 5.12 15.67
N PHE A 718 -12.33 4.32 15.43
CA PHE A 718 -12.16 3.59 14.18
C PHE A 718 -12.81 2.21 14.24
N ASN A 719 -12.61 1.49 15.36
CA ASN A 719 -13.21 0.18 15.56
C ASN A 719 -14.72 0.22 15.44
N GLU A 720 -15.36 1.24 16.02
CA GLU A 720 -16.80 1.42 15.94
C GLU A 720 -17.33 1.42 14.49
N LYS A 721 -16.71 2.22 13.60
CA LYS A 721 -17.10 2.26 12.18
C LYS A 721 -16.76 0.96 11.46
N LEU A 722 -15.62 0.38 11.82
CA LEU A 722 -15.09 -0.80 11.18
C LEU A 722 -15.99 -2.02 11.42
N PHE A 723 -16.43 -2.23 12.66
CA PHE A 723 -17.26 -3.37 13.02
C PHE A 723 -18.65 -3.31 12.39
N VAL A 724 -19.20 -2.11 12.12
CA VAL A 724 -20.44 -1.97 11.34
C VAL A 724 -20.24 -2.47 9.91
N VAL A 725 -19.15 -2.08 9.24
CA VAL A 725 -18.84 -2.54 7.88
C VAL A 725 -18.61 -4.06 7.86
N ILE A 726 -17.87 -4.58 8.84
CA ILE A 726 -17.64 -6.03 8.99
C ILE A 726 -18.97 -6.77 9.18
N TRP A 727 -19.90 -6.22 9.97
CA TRP A 727 -21.21 -6.82 10.17
C TRP A 727 -21.96 -7.00 8.85
N PHE A 728 -22.10 -5.94 8.05
CA PHE A 728 -22.79 -6.03 6.75
C PHE A 728 -22.09 -6.98 5.78
N LEU A 729 -20.75 -6.98 5.77
CA LEU A 729 -19.97 -7.90 4.97
C LEU A 729 -20.24 -9.36 5.36
N LEU A 730 -20.12 -9.71 6.64
CA LEU A 730 -20.25 -11.11 7.10
C LEU A 730 -21.68 -11.64 6.93
N PHE A 731 -22.70 -10.84 7.28
CA PHE A 731 -24.10 -11.23 7.08
C PHE A 731 -24.45 -11.35 5.59
N GLY A 732 -24.00 -10.39 4.76
CA GLY A 732 -24.18 -10.45 3.32
C GLY A 732 -23.51 -11.66 2.68
N MET A 733 -22.28 -11.97 3.08
CA MET A 733 -21.57 -13.15 2.61
C MET A 733 -22.19 -14.46 3.10
N THR A 734 -22.71 -14.50 4.34
CA THR A 734 -23.43 -15.68 4.86
C THR A 734 -24.69 -15.95 4.04
N LEU A 735 -25.45 -14.92 3.69
CA LEU A 735 -26.62 -15.05 2.83
C LEU A 735 -26.23 -15.55 1.43
N LEU A 736 -25.23 -14.92 0.78
CA LEU A 736 -24.78 -15.31 -0.55
C LEU A 736 -24.25 -16.76 -0.58
N ASN A 737 -23.43 -17.15 0.40
CA ASN A 737 -22.91 -18.50 0.52
C ASN A 737 -24.03 -19.51 0.79
N GLY A 738 -25.01 -19.17 1.62
CA GLY A 738 -26.17 -20.02 1.89
C GLY A 738 -27.02 -20.25 0.65
N LEU A 739 -27.33 -19.18 -0.09
CA LEU A 739 -28.07 -19.27 -1.36
C LEU A 739 -27.31 -20.11 -2.40
N HIS A 740 -26.00 -19.90 -2.52
CA HIS A 740 -25.17 -20.66 -3.45
C HIS A 740 -25.09 -22.14 -3.05
N PHE A 741 -24.90 -22.46 -1.77
CA PHE A 741 -24.89 -23.83 -1.26
C PHE A 741 -26.21 -24.56 -1.54
N ILE A 742 -27.35 -23.93 -1.23
CA ILE A 742 -28.68 -24.49 -1.50
C ILE A 742 -28.86 -24.74 -3.00
N TRP A 743 -28.46 -23.79 -3.83
CA TRP A 743 -28.57 -23.91 -5.28
C TRP A 743 -27.68 -25.03 -5.85
N SER A 744 -26.42 -25.13 -5.41
CA SER A 744 -25.51 -26.23 -5.77
C SER A 744 -26.06 -27.59 -5.34
N ALA A 745 -26.59 -27.67 -4.12
CA ALA A 745 -27.22 -28.90 -3.61
C ALA A 745 -28.43 -29.30 -4.44
N ILE A 746 -29.29 -28.34 -4.82
CA ILE A 746 -30.46 -28.59 -5.68
C ILE A 746 -30.03 -29.14 -7.05
N ILE A 747 -29.00 -28.57 -7.68
CA ILE A 747 -28.57 -29.00 -9.02
C ILE A 747 -27.92 -30.39 -8.98
N PHE A 748 -27.03 -30.64 -8.01
CA PHE A 748 -26.20 -31.85 -8.03
C PHE A 748 -26.76 -33.02 -7.22
N CYS A 749 -27.72 -32.80 -6.32
CA CYS A 749 -28.39 -33.89 -5.61
C CYS A 749 -29.66 -34.38 -6.31
N LEU A 750 -30.33 -33.53 -7.09
CA LEU A 750 -31.64 -33.84 -7.67
C LEU A 750 -31.50 -34.27 -9.15
N PRO A 751 -31.82 -35.54 -9.49
CA PRO A 751 -31.62 -36.05 -10.84
C PRO A 751 -32.36 -35.25 -11.92
N TRP A 752 -33.64 -34.89 -11.68
CA TRP A 752 -34.44 -34.19 -12.70
C TRP A 752 -33.79 -32.87 -13.16
N ARG A 753 -33.11 -32.14 -12.25
CA ARG A 753 -32.42 -30.89 -12.57
C ARG A 753 -31.22 -31.10 -13.50
N GLN A 754 -30.53 -32.22 -13.35
CA GLN A 754 -29.40 -32.59 -14.21
C GLN A 754 -29.90 -32.89 -15.62
N HIS A 755 -31.03 -33.60 -15.72
CA HIS A 755 -31.67 -33.89 -17.01
C HIS A 755 -32.15 -32.60 -17.67
N GLU A 756 -32.82 -31.70 -16.95
CA GLU A 756 -33.22 -30.38 -17.48
C GLU A 756 -32.02 -29.57 -17.97
N TYR A 757 -30.92 -29.56 -17.20
CA TYR A 757 -29.72 -28.79 -17.52
C TYR A 757 -29.06 -29.28 -18.82
N VAL A 758 -28.89 -30.59 -18.98
CA VAL A 758 -28.29 -31.19 -20.20
C VAL A 758 -29.26 -31.08 -21.38
N LYS A 759 -30.55 -31.37 -21.16
CA LYS A 759 -31.59 -31.25 -22.19
C LYS A 759 -31.70 -29.85 -22.76
N LYS A 760 -31.55 -28.81 -21.92
CA LYS A 760 -31.49 -27.41 -22.36
C LYS A 760 -30.41 -27.23 -23.42
N TYR A 761 -29.19 -27.72 -23.20
CA TYR A 761 -28.11 -27.57 -24.18
C TYR A 761 -28.32 -28.41 -25.44
N LEU A 762 -28.81 -29.66 -25.31
CA LEU A 762 -29.13 -30.50 -26.47
C LEU A 762 -30.24 -29.87 -27.35
N SER A 763 -31.23 -29.23 -26.72
CA SER A 763 -32.30 -28.52 -27.45
C SER A 763 -31.82 -27.26 -28.18
N LEU A 764 -30.72 -26.65 -27.72
CA LEU A 764 -30.15 -25.45 -28.32
C LEU A 764 -29.28 -25.77 -29.55
N THR A 765 -28.53 -26.87 -29.51
CA THR A 765 -27.64 -27.27 -30.62
C THR A 765 -28.36 -28.11 -31.67
N GLY A 766 -29.41 -28.86 -31.30
CA GLY A 766 -30.11 -29.77 -32.21
C GLY A 766 -29.19 -30.81 -32.87
N PRO A 767 -28.38 -31.55 -32.08
CA PRO A 767 -27.31 -32.37 -32.63
C PRO A 767 -27.84 -33.59 -33.40
N MET A 768 -26.99 -34.19 -34.23
CA MET A 768 -27.33 -35.39 -35.00
C MET A 768 -27.87 -36.49 -34.05
N PHE A 769 -28.95 -37.16 -34.47
CA PHE A 769 -29.70 -38.16 -33.68
C PHE A 769 -30.57 -37.62 -32.52
N TYR A 770 -30.66 -36.30 -32.32
CA TYR A 770 -31.59 -35.67 -31.37
C TYR A 770 -32.76 -35.01 -32.10
N ASN A 771 -33.99 -35.28 -31.66
CA ASN A 771 -35.19 -34.60 -32.15
C ASN A 771 -36.02 -34.08 -30.98
N SER A 772 -36.37 -32.79 -31.00
CA SER A 772 -37.11 -32.13 -29.92
C SER A 772 -38.56 -32.60 -29.79
N SER A 773 -39.15 -33.18 -30.85
CA SER A 773 -40.49 -33.79 -30.84
C SER A 773 -40.48 -35.28 -30.43
N GLY A 774 -39.44 -35.72 -29.72
CA GLY A 774 -38.99 -37.10 -29.66
C GLY A 774 -39.98 -38.18 -29.19
N THR A 775 -39.84 -39.34 -29.83
CA THR A 775 -40.42 -40.65 -29.46
C THR A 775 -39.93 -41.10 -28.07
N ALA A 776 -40.62 -42.07 -27.44
CA ALA A 776 -40.23 -42.60 -26.12
C ALA A 776 -38.76 -43.05 -26.06
N ARG A 777 -38.25 -43.60 -27.18
CA ARG A 777 -36.86 -44.04 -27.37
C ARG A 777 -35.85 -42.91 -27.25
N GLN A 778 -36.14 -41.72 -27.76
CA GLN A 778 -35.21 -40.57 -27.65
C GLN A 778 -35.15 -40.02 -26.23
N LYS A 779 -36.26 -40.05 -25.49
CA LYS A 779 -36.25 -39.69 -24.06
C LYS A 779 -35.36 -40.66 -23.28
N ASP A 780 -35.51 -41.96 -23.50
CA ASP A 780 -34.66 -42.99 -22.87
C ASP A 780 -33.17 -42.86 -23.23
N LEU A 781 -32.84 -42.52 -24.48
CA LEU A 781 -31.45 -42.24 -24.89
C LEU A 781 -30.84 -41.06 -24.13
N VAL A 782 -31.59 -39.97 -23.97
CA VAL A 782 -31.14 -38.79 -23.21
C VAL A 782 -30.99 -39.13 -21.73
N ASP A 783 -31.92 -39.90 -21.16
CA ASP A 783 -31.83 -40.33 -19.77
C ASP A 783 -30.60 -41.23 -19.53
N LYS A 784 -30.33 -42.19 -20.43
CA LYS A 784 -29.10 -43.02 -20.37
C LYS A 784 -27.82 -42.19 -20.54
N PHE A 785 -27.82 -41.16 -21.39
CA PHE A 785 -26.68 -40.26 -21.53
C PHE A 785 -26.37 -39.49 -20.24
N VAL A 786 -27.39 -38.97 -19.57
CA VAL A 786 -27.22 -38.21 -18.32
C VAL A 786 -26.86 -39.14 -17.16
N GLU A 787 -27.61 -40.22 -16.96
CA GLU A 787 -27.48 -41.09 -15.79
C GLU A 787 -26.32 -42.09 -15.85
N ARG A 788 -26.02 -42.63 -17.04
CA ARG A 788 -25.02 -43.70 -17.19
C ARG A 788 -23.71 -43.22 -17.76
N TYR A 789 -23.73 -42.29 -18.73
CA TYR A 789 -22.51 -41.80 -19.38
C TYR A 789 -21.90 -40.61 -18.64
N LEU A 790 -22.59 -39.47 -18.59
CA LEU A 790 -22.08 -38.28 -17.91
C LEU A 790 -21.98 -38.50 -16.39
N LYS A 791 -23.04 -39.03 -15.78
CA LYS A 791 -23.24 -39.08 -14.32
C LYS A 791 -23.12 -37.67 -13.72
N ARG A 792 -23.13 -37.57 -12.38
CA ARG A 792 -23.10 -36.28 -11.68
C ARG A 792 -21.82 -35.49 -11.94
N ASP A 793 -20.67 -36.15 -11.98
CA ASP A 793 -19.40 -35.46 -12.19
C ASP A 793 -19.22 -34.95 -13.63
N GLY A 794 -19.77 -35.64 -14.64
CA GLY A 794 -19.76 -35.14 -16.02
C GLY A 794 -20.61 -33.88 -16.17
N VAL A 795 -21.80 -33.86 -15.55
CA VAL A 795 -22.66 -32.67 -15.48
C VAL A 795 -21.97 -31.55 -14.71
N PHE A 796 -21.25 -31.86 -13.63
CA PHE A 796 -20.45 -30.89 -12.87
C PHE A 796 -19.33 -30.27 -13.72
N VAL A 797 -18.60 -31.06 -14.52
CA VAL A 797 -17.55 -30.53 -15.41
C VAL A 797 -18.13 -29.58 -16.45
N ILE A 798 -19.25 -29.95 -17.09
CA ILE A 798 -19.95 -29.09 -18.05
C ILE A 798 -20.39 -27.78 -17.37
N TRP A 799 -20.93 -27.89 -16.15
CA TRP A 799 -21.33 -26.75 -15.36
C TRP A 799 -20.14 -25.83 -15.00
N MET A 800 -18.99 -26.40 -14.61
CA MET A 800 -17.77 -25.64 -14.33
C MET A 800 -17.23 -24.92 -15.55
N VAL A 801 -17.29 -25.55 -16.74
CA VAL A 801 -16.95 -24.90 -18.01
C VAL A 801 -17.89 -23.72 -18.27
N SER A 802 -19.20 -23.93 -18.13
CA SER A 802 -20.22 -22.89 -18.30
C SER A 802 -20.03 -21.70 -17.35
N ALA A 803 -19.70 -21.97 -16.08
CA ALA A 803 -19.49 -20.95 -15.04
C ALA A 803 -18.20 -20.12 -15.22
N ASN A 804 -17.20 -20.64 -15.92
CA ASN A 804 -15.89 -20.00 -16.09
C ASN A 804 -15.66 -19.40 -17.48
N THR A 805 -16.36 -19.88 -18.50
CA THR A 805 -16.13 -19.51 -19.91
C THR A 805 -17.39 -18.87 -20.50
N SER A 806 -18.21 -19.64 -21.22
CA SER A 806 -19.48 -19.22 -21.78
C SER A 806 -20.46 -20.39 -21.87
N GLN A 807 -21.76 -20.08 -21.90
CA GLN A 807 -22.80 -21.09 -22.12
C GLN A 807 -22.74 -21.70 -23.53
N VAL A 808 -22.21 -20.96 -24.51
CA VAL A 808 -22.06 -21.42 -25.91
C VAL A 808 -21.01 -22.53 -26.00
N LEU A 809 -19.84 -22.34 -25.37
CA LEU A 809 -18.80 -23.35 -25.35
C LEU A 809 -19.25 -24.62 -24.60
N ALA A 810 -20.00 -24.44 -23.51
CA ALA A 810 -20.61 -25.56 -22.80
C ALA A 810 -21.60 -26.34 -23.68
N SER A 811 -22.40 -25.65 -24.51
CA SER A 811 -23.31 -26.32 -25.45
C SER A 811 -22.58 -27.10 -26.55
N GLU A 812 -21.50 -26.55 -27.11
CA GLU A 812 -20.67 -27.22 -28.12
C GLU A 812 -19.96 -28.45 -27.51
N LEU A 813 -19.54 -28.37 -26.25
CA LEU A 813 -18.96 -29.51 -25.52
C LEU A 813 -20.00 -30.61 -25.27
N VAL A 814 -21.23 -30.26 -24.89
CA VAL A 814 -22.33 -31.23 -24.71
C VAL A 814 -22.65 -31.94 -26.02
N ASP A 815 -22.69 -31.21 -27.14
CA ASP A 815 -22.89 -31.77 -28.48
C ASP A 815 -21.77 -32.76 -28.84
N ALA A 816 -20.50 -32.36 -28.71
CA ALA A 816 -19.37 -33.24 -28.98
C ALA A 816 -19.37 -34.52 -28.10
N LEU A 817 -19.74 -34.39 -26.82
CA LEU A 817 -19.89 -35.53 -25.91
C LEU A 817 -21.07 -36.45 -26.29
N TRP A 818 -22.19 -35.87 -26.73
CA TRP A 818 -23.34 -36.62 -27.23
C TRP A 818 -22.97 -37.46 -28.46
N LEU A 819 -22.27 -36.86 -29.43
CA LEU A 819 -21.79 -37.57 -30.62
C LEU A 819 -20.83 -38.71 -30.26
N ASN A 820 -19.93 -38.50 -29.30
CA ASN A 820 -19.03 -39.57 -28.82
C ASN A 820 -19.80 -40.70 -28.14
N TYR A 821 -20.84 -40.38 -27.35
CA TYR A 821 -21.72 -41.37 -26.74
C TYR A 821 -22.48 -42.19 -27.78
N CYS A 822 -23.07 -41.56 -28.80
CA CYS A 822 -23.81 -42.23 -29.87
C CYS A 822 -22.93 -43.16 -30.72
N LYS A 823 -21.62 -42.89 -30.81
CA LYS A 823 -20.65 -43.74 -31.52
C LYS A 823 -20.23 -44.99 -30.75
N LYS A 824 -20.56 -45.13 -29.46
CA LYS A 824 -20.17 -46.32 -28.68
C LYS A 824 -20.91 -47.56 -29.22
N PRO A 825 -20.22 -48.71 -29.43
CA PRO A 825 -20.82 -49.89 -30.07
C PRO A 825 -22.12 -50.38 -29.42
N ALA A 826 -22.18 -50.36 -28.09
CA ALA A 826 -23.37 -50.75 -27.34
C ALA A 826 -24.59 -49.84 -27.61
N ILE A 827 -24.35 -48.56 -27.88
CA ILE A 827 -25.40 -47.58 -28.18
C ILE A 827 -25.81 -47.69 -29.65
N GLN A 828 -24.87 -47.91 -30.56
CA GLN A 828 -25.19 -48.17 -31.98
C GLN A 828 -26.07 -49.41 -32.15
N SER A 829 -25.75 -50.50 -31.44
CA SER A 829 -26.63 -51.69 -31.40
C SER A 829 -28.00 -51.33 -30.84
N TYR A 830 -28.07 -50.55 -29.76
CA TYR A 830 -29.34 -50.10 -29.18
C TYR A 830 -30.16 -49.19 -30.10
N MET A 831 -29.52 -48.38 -30.97
CA MET A 831 -30.19 -47.54 -31.98
C MET A 831 -30.69 -48.32 -33.20
N ASN A 832 -30.15 -49.51 -33.45
CA ASN A 832 -30.53 -50.37 -34.58
C ASN A 832 -31.63 -51.40 -34.24
N LEU A 833 -32.04 -51.52 -32.96
CA LEU A 833 -33.17 -52.38 -32.53
C LEU A 833 -34.53 -51.86 -33.05
N ASN A 834 -35.45 -52.78 -33.35
CA ASN A 834 -36.84 -52.45 -33.72
C ASN A 834 -37.66 -52.02 -32.48
N GLU A 835 -38.74 -51.24 -32.65
CA GLU A 835 -39.53 -50.72 -31.51
C GLU A 835 -40.14 -51.81 -30.62
N ASP A 836 -40.48 -52.97 -31.19
CA ASP A 836 -41.03 -54.13 -30.47
C ASP A 836 -39.99 -54.87 -29.61
N GLU A 837 -38.69 -54.76 -29.92
CA GLU A 837 -37.61 -55.41 -29.18
C GLU A 837 -37.18 -54.60 -27.94
N ILE A 838 -37.67 -53.37 -27.80
CA ILE A 838 -37.27 -52.43 -26.74
C ILE A 838 -38.17 -52.55 -25.49
N GLN A 839 -39.38 -53.12 -25.63
CA GLN A 839 -40.33 -53.29 -24.53
C GLN A 839 -40.13 -54.56 -23.68
N CYS A 840 -39.13 -55.39 -24.00
CA CYS A 840 -38.90 -56.69 -23.33
C CYS A 840 -37.84 -56.64 -22.22
#